data_AF-A0A7R5L6H8-F1
#
_entry.id   AF-A0A7R5L6H8-F1
#
_cell.length_a   1.000
_cell.length_b   1.000
_cell.length_c   1.000
_cell.angle_alpha   90.00
_cell.angle_beta   90.00
_cell.angle_gamma   90.00
#
_symmetry.space_group_name_H-M   'P 1'
#
loop_
_entity.id
_entity.type
_entity.pdbx_description
1 polymer ?
#
loop_
_entity_poly.entity_id
_entity_poly.type
_entity_poly.pdbx_seq_one_letter_code
_entity_poly.pdbx_strand_id
1 'polypeptide(L)'
;MAWHLSGLDDLGDDFSASQGRGIVGPRTDFEVKLDFKAEKIGITNKMIRLEVSDTENILGIVQAETIKVSVEVYDVNLSINMPEGPDGSLEFGTINVLDNKQQVLSLQNKGLYDIEYSFKLTTGSAKRGDLESPFTVRPQGAVLKASRPPVKVEVLFHPTTEMFLESKPILLCQVIDLKSGQGGETVATIPVRVSARAVYSKDSIEPASPIDFGAMVKGTKKRQVLIVENKGTLSFKFLIHRAPPLQSSQQEESAPSVRERKRSTQAQLTAGVFTVSPCSGSVGPGGQQKITVDCSPGAEGKCEEQLYIDISNRDPKDNPLGIPFTLTAESCLPALVEDVTSIFEQYPIHSNVNLRQTLQSVQGNGVFIRDDNKFIFTKVQVGQRATARFKISNGSSVPCDVVLSIKALPGEPHSLISNIFKLDPVEMSIPGLSHAFATVTFTPEQKEDYQCTFTASLVSPKSSSVKTKPQQLTFTVSGEGHVPQVTVECPGLRSKRGTPVLRFRRLLLGDSQTLPLVLRNNGIIPTKFTVHIMDDKGVFFMKGRQSALRAFHIADMEKDSTGKAKKRPEKPYLLLEHGQSAEFDVFFKPTLAQRLEGKIRVPVSGNSEIDIELVGEGHNDDFTLDNLPGLAEDSQESNAEGNLEDDIIEAVRANHIKFGECAVGELCDKTFTVTNRSKEEVMWFEWLLADALFQFSPKVGHLQPGCAKNIRVTLKSKVPVTIKRPSVNCKVAKIKYQLPPEEVYDWDDRMRTEKWEDTTERLPGARWPLKRRVVKAVPEPPHTIVERSSHEVELVLSAQVDYAEFKLDTVEVQLKQTELFQTEISTFRMSNTGNVALKYCWEENLEEEIPSKSSGRPFSSTQTRDFLSSTAEDLWGRNHARLVQQALLLESTQPQPTQPQPTQPQPSLRLSKQLCRSSKGLSSSPEFSPIPVKDPPLFSIEPHCGTIPAGRNQIFCVKFFPTRVGEFKAEMLCRLLNLKPSQKSPRVFVMGKGCLPKADLKCSTSLQKGETQSSKPKKKVQRSAKLE
;
A
#
# COMPACT_ATOMS: atom_id res chain seq x y z
N MET A 1 -66.42 -118.81 51.61
CA MET A 1 -66.38 -118.41 53.03
C MET A 1 -66.59 -116.91 53.10
N ALA A 2 -67.39 -116.42 54.05
CA ALA A 2 -67.46 -114.99 54.33
C ALA A 2 -66.36 -114.62 55.32
N TRP A 3 -65.75 -113.45 55.16
CA TRP A 3 -64.73 -112.94 56.07
C TRP A 3 -65.01 -111.49 56.44
N HIS A 4 -64.58 -111.10 57.64
CA HIS A 4 -64.69 -109.76 58.17
C HIS A 4 -63.44 -109.40 58.98
N LEU A 5 -62.90 -108.20 58.76
CA LEU A 5 -61.84 -107.64 59.58
C LEU A 5 -62.47 -106.82 60.71
N SER A 6 -62.46 -107.38 61.92
CA SER A 6 -62.87 -106.70 63.15
C SER A 6 -61.68 -105.94 63.77
N GLY A 7 -61.96 -104.81 64.41
CA GLY A 7 -60.93 -103.94 65.00
C GLY A 7 -60.25 -102.97 64.03
N LEU A 8 -60.76 -102.80 62.80
CA LEU A 8 -60.27 -101.79 61.86
C LEU A 8 -60.39 -100.37 62.42
N ASP A 9 -61.50 -100.06 63.10
CA ASP A 9 -61.70 -98.76 63.77
C ASP A 9 -60.68 -98.52 64.88
N ASP A 10 -60.15 -99.60 65.48
CA ASP A 10 -59.14 -99.49 66.53
C ASP A 10 -57.79 -99.02 65.97
N LEU A 11 -57.51 -99.16 64.66
CA LEU A 11 -56.25 -98.69 64.05
C LEU A 11 -56.10 -97.16 64.15
N GLY A 12 -57.21 -96.41 64.07
CA GLY A 12 -57.26 -94.96 64.10
C GLY A 12 -57.27 -94.33 62.70
N ASP A 13 -57.59 -93.03 62.63
CA ASP A 13 -57.88 -92.29 61.39
C ASP A 13 -56.73 -92.23 60.37
N ASP A 14 -55.50 -92.52 60.81
CA ASP A 14 -54.30 -92.51 59.97
C ASP A 14 -54.18 -93.76 59.08
N PHE A 15 -55.00 -94.79 59.33
CA PHE A 15 -55.07 -96.03 58.56
C PHE A 15 -56.40 -96.14 57.82
N SER A 16 -56.35 -96.57 56.55
CA SER A 16 -57.55 -96.88 55.77
C SER A 16 -57.40 -98.20 55.04
N ALA A 17 -58.38 -99.09 55.18
CA ALA A 17 -58.42 -100.35 54.44
C ALA A 17 -59.28 -100.24 53.19
N SER A 18 -58.89 -100.92 52.11
CA SER A 18 -59.65 -100.95 50.86
C SER A 18 -61.02 -101.63 51.02
N GLN A 19 -61.13 -102.63 51.90
CA GLN A 19 -62.40 -103.30 52.24
C GLN A 19 -62.33 -104.01 53.60
N GLY A 20 -63.41 -103.94 54.41
CA GLY A 20 -63.46 -104.55 55.76
C GLY A 20 -64.25 -105.86 55.88
N ARG A 21 -64.97 -106.29 54.84
CA ARG A 21 -65.65 -107.60 54.78
C ARG A 21 -65.78 -108.06 53.34
N GLY A 22 -65.84 -109.37 53.12
CA GLY A 22 -65.97 -109.94 51.78
C GLY A 22 -66.35 -111.42 51.78
N ILE A 23 -66.51 -111.99 50.60
CA ILE A 23 -66.71 -113.42 50.40
C ILE A 23 -65.60 -113.93 49.48
N VAL A 24 -64.94 -115.02 49.89
CA VAL A 24 -63.90 -115.69 49.12
C VAL A 24 -64.41 -117.04 48.66
N GLY A 25 -64.30 -117.30 47.35
CA GLY A 25 -64.69 -118.55 46.72
C GLY A 25 -63.71 -119.70 47.00
N PRO A 26 -64.07 -120.94 46.66
CA PRO A 26 -63.16 -122.07 46.81
C PRO A 26 -61.92 -121.91 45.92
N ARG A 27 -60.71 -122.06 46.49
CA ARG A 27 -59.41 -121.97 45.79
C ARG A 27 -59.13 -120.64 45.09
N THR A 28 -59.69 -119.55 45.61
CA THR A 28 -59.40 -118.19 45.12
C THR A 28 -58.79 -117.36 46.25
N ASP A 29 -57.88 -116.45 45.88
CA ASP A 29 -57.29 -115.48 46.81
C ASP A 29 -57.94 -114.12 46.62
N PHE A 30 -58.00 -113.32 47.69
CA PHE A 30 -58.53 -111.95 47.65
C PHE A 30 -57.59 -111.00 48.38
N GLU A 31 -57.12 -109.97 47.68
CA GLU A 31 -56.17 -108.98 48.22
C GLU A 31 -56.91 -107.84 48.93
N VAL A 32 -56.46 -107.49 50.13
CA VAL A 32 -56.94 -106.33 50.89
C VAL A 32 -55.77 -105.41 51.15
N LYS A 33 -55.90 -104.13 50.78
CA LYS A 33 -54.84 -103.12 50.96
C LYS A 33 -55.12 -102.28 52.19
N LEU A 34 -54.07 -101.96 52.93
CA LEU A 34 -54.10 -101.08 54.09
C LEU A 34 -53.15 -99.92 53.82
N ASP A 35 -53.69 -98.71 53.68
CA ASP A 35 -52.95 -97.47 53.45
C ASP A 35 -52.72 -96.72 54.77
N PHE A 36 -51.57 -96.04 54.91
CA PHE A 36 -51.19 -95.30 56.11
C PHE A 36 -50.71 -93.88 55.78
N LYS A 37 -51.16 -92.88 56.55
CA LYS A 37 -50.71 -91.48 56.49
C LYS A 37 -49.83 -91.12 57.69
N ALA A 38 -48.59 -90.74 57.42
CA ALA A 38 -47.60 -90.40 58.46
C ALA A 38 -47.77 -88.96 58.98
N GLU A 39 -48.80 -88.69 59.79
CA GLU A 39 -49.07 -87.33 60.33
C GLU A 39 -48.47 -87.08 61.72
N LYS A 40 -48.26 -88.14 62.53
CA LYS A 40 -47.73 -88.03 63.90
C LYS A 40 -46.52 -88.93 64.11
N ILE A 41 -45.48 -88.36 64.73
CA ILE A 41 -44.25 -89.08 65.11
C ILE A 41 -44.56 -90.08 66.22
N GLY A 42 -44.11 -91.32 66.06
CA GLY A 42 -44.32 -92.39 67.03
C GLY A 42 -44.31 -93.79 66.41
N ILE A 43 -44.43 -94.80 67.27
CA ILE A 43 -44.59 -96.20 66.85
C ILE A 43 -46.03 -96.61 67.15
N THR A 44 -46.79 -96.95 66.11
CA THR A 44 -48.14 -97.48 66.25
C THR A 44 -48.11 -98.97 66.05
N ASN A 45 -48.42 -99.71 67.11
CA ASN A 45 -48.54 -101.17 67.11
C ASN A 45 -49.95 -101.56 67.53
N LYS A 46 -50.74 -102.06 66.58
CA LYS A 46 -52.13 -102.42 66.82
C LYS A 46 -52.46 -103.77 66.17
N MET A 47 -53.60 -104.33 66.58
CA MET A 47 -54.02 -105.66 66.16
C MET A 47 -55.44 -105.59 65.63
N ILE A 48 -55.65 -106.14 64.43
CA ILE A 48 -56.97 -106.38 63.85
C ILE A 48 -57.20 -107.88 63.76
N ARG A 49 -58.44 -108.33 63.70
CA ARG A 49 -58.76 -109.77 63.61
C ARG A 49 -59.51 -110.06 62.32
N LEU A 50 -59.07 -111.07 61.60
CA LEU A 50 -59.77 -111.64 60.47
C LEU A 50 -60.67 -112.76 61.00
N GLU A 51 -61.98 -112.51 61.00
CA GLU A 51 -63.02 -113.45 61.38
C GLU A 51 -63.61 -114.08 60.12
N VAL A 52 -63.77 -115.39 60.12
CA VAL A 52 -64.25 -116.19 58.99
C VAL A 52 -65.47 -116.99 59.43
N SER A 53 -66.55 -116.89 58.68
CA SER A 53 -67.82 -117.58 58.90
C SER A 53 -68.30 -118.30 57.63
N ASP A 54 -69.32 -119.13 57.77
CA ASP A 54 -70.11 -119.54 56.61
C ASP A 54 -70.85 -118.32 56.02
N THR A 55 -71.25 -118.41 54.75
CA THR A 55 -71.83 -117.27 54.02
C THR A 55 -73.22 -116.86 54.51
N GLU A 56 -73.95 -117.76 55.18
CA GLU A 56 -75.26 -117.49 55.77
C GLU A 56 -75.19 -117.25 57.30
N ASN A 57 -73.98 -117.31 57.87
CA ASN A 57 -73.64 -117.13 59.27
C ASN A 57 -74.48 -117.99 60.24
N ILE A 58 -74.80 -119.22 59.82
CA ILE A 58 -75.64 -120.14 60.58
C ILE A 58 -74.86 -120.77 61.75
N LEU A 59 -73.56 -121.00 61.58
CA LEU A 59 -72.69 -121.62 62.59
C LEU A 59 -71.95 -120.58 63.47
N GLY A 60 -72.13 -119.29 63.19
CA GLY A 60 -71.32 -118.23 63.78
C GLY A 60 -69.89 -118.21 63.24
N ILE A 61 -68.99 -117.54 63.99
CA ILE A 61 -67.57 -117.41 63.61
C ILE A 61 -66.88 -118.76 63.73
N VAL A 62 -66.43 -119.29 62.61
CA VAL A 62 -65.79 -120.62 62.52
C VAL A 62 -64.29 -120.53 62.79
N GLN A 63 -63.65 -119.43 62.37
CA GLN A 63 -62.23 -119.19 62.57
C GLN A 63 -61.95 -117.70 62.76
N ALA A 64 -61.01 -117.35 63.64
CA ALA A 64 -60.56 -115.98 63.80
C ALA A 64 -59.02 -115.93 63.94
N GLU A 65 -58.36 -115.10 63.15
CA GLU A 65 -56.89 -114.92 63.13
C GLU A 65 -56.52 -113.47 63.40
N THR A 66 -55.43 -113.22 64.12
CA THR A 66 -55.04 -111.86 64.53
C THR A 66 -53.87 -111.36 63.71
N ILE A 67 -54.05 -110.20 63.06
CA ILE A 67 -53.04 -109.54 62.23
C ILE A 67 -52.45 -108.38 63.03
N LYS A 68 -51.12 -108.39 63.20
CA LYS A 68 -50.37 -107.29 63.81
C LYS A 68 -49.98 -106.27 62.76
N VAL A 69 -50.37 -105.01 62.96
CA VAL A 69 -49.97 -103.86 62.13
C VAL A 69 -49.01 -102.99 62.96
N SER A 70 -47.79 -102.82 62.45
CA SER A 70 -46.74 -102.00 63.08
C SER A 70 -46.19 -100.98 62.10
N VAL A 71 -46.27 -99.69 62.44
CA VAL A 71 -45.68 -98.60 61.65
C VAL A 71 -44.88 -97.68 62.57
N GLU A 72 -43.72 -97.22 62.08
CA GLU A 72 -42.86 -96.24 62.74
C GLU A 72 -42.78 -94.98 61.89
N VAL A 73 -43.09 -93.83 62.48
CA VAL A 73 -42.96 -92.51 61.87
C VAL A 73 -41.93 -91.71 62.68
N TYR A 74 -40.89 -91.20 62.01
CA TYR A 74 -39.82 -90.40 62.61
C TYR A 74 -39.55 -89.13 61.81
N ASP A 75 -38.98 -88.13 62.48
CA ASP A 75 -38.58 -86.86 61.87
C ASP A 75 -37.11 -86.90 61.39
N VAL A 76 -36.88 -86.35 60.21
CA VAL A 76 -35.54 -86.20 59.61
C VAL A 76 -35.00 -84.81 59.98
N ASN A 77 -34.28 -84.75 61.10
CA ASN A 77 -33.83 -83.49 61.70
C ASN A 77 -32.37 -83.15 61.33
N LEU A 78 -32.17 -82.38 60.27
CA LEU A 78 -30.86 -81.87 59.83
C LEU A 78 -30.65 -80.41 60.29
N SER A 79 -29.56 -80.15 61.00
CA SER A 79 -29.11 -78.81 61.41
C SER A 79 -27.94 -78.36 60.51
N ILE A 80 -28.08 -77.21 59.85
CA ILE A 80 -27.01 -76.59 59.06
C ILE A 80 -26.57 -75.31 59.77
N ASN A 81 -25.32 -75.25 60.23
CA ASN A 81 -24.72 -74.05 60.81
C ASN A 81 -23.77 -73.42 59.80
N MET A 82 -23.87 -72.10 59.59
CA MET A 82 -23.05 -71.36 58.65
C MET A 82 -22.67 -69.98 59.19
N PRO A 83 -21.58 -69.36 58.70
CA PRO A 83 -21.30 -67.97 58.98
C PRO A 83 -22.36 -67.10 58.26
N GLU A 84 -23.42 -66.77 59.00
CA GLU A 84 -24.53 -65.96 58.51
C GLU A 84 -24.11 -64.49 58.40
N GLY A 85 -24.33 -63.93 57.21
CA GLY A 85 -24.36 -62.48 57.01
C GLY A 85 -25.59 -61.84 57.66
N PRO A 86 -25.70 -60.50 57.61
CA PRO A 86 -26.83 -59.77 58.20
C PRO A 86 -28.22 -60.24 57.69
N ASP A 87 -28.29 -60.82 56.50
CA ASP A 87 -29.53 -61.29 55.86
C ASP A 87 -29.78 -62.79 56.05
N GLY A 88 -29.03 -63.47 56.94
CA GLY A 88 -29.13 -64.91 57.17
C GLY A 88 -28.62 -65.77 56.00
N SER A 89 -27.82 -65.20 55.09
CA SER A 89 -27.19 -65.89 53.96
C SER A 89 -25.73 -66.23 54.24
N LEU A 90 -25.16 -67.17 53.47
CA LEU A 90 -23.73 -67.45 53.45
C LEU A 90 -22.98 -66.30 52.76
N GLU A 91 -22.21 -65.53 53.52
CA GLU A 91 -21.59 -64.28 53.07
C GLU A 91 -20.15 -64.47 52.59
N PHE A 92 -19.86 -64.08 51.34
CA PHE A 92 -18.51 -64.03 50.77
C PHE A 92 -17.95 -62.60 50.67
N GLY A 93 -18.75 -61.55 50.87
CA GLY A 93 -18.28 -60.16 50.74
C GLY A 93 -17.91 -59.77 49.31
N THR A 94 -17.19 -58.65 49.18
CA THR A 94 -16.69 -58.16 47.89
C THR A 94 -15.22 -58.58 47.69
N ILE A 95 -14.93 -59.28 46.61
CA ILE A 95 -13.56 -59.68 46.20
C ILE A 95 -13.27 -59.20 44.77
N ASN A 96 -12.01 -59.23 44.34
CA ASN A 96 -11.70 -58.97 42.94
C ASN A 96 -12.10 -60.16 42.08
N VAL A 97 -12.40 -59.93 40.81
CA VAL A 97 -12.54 -61.02 39.84
C VAL A 97 -11.20 -61.78 39.75
N LEU A 98 -11.25 -63.11 39.63
CA LEU A 98 -10.12 -64.07 39.70
C LEU A 98 -9.54 -64.32 41.10
N ASP A 99 -9.94 -63.56 42.13
CA ASP A 99 -9.65 -63.93 43.51
C ASP A 99 -10.58 -65.06 43.95
N ASN A 100 -10.11 -65.89 44.88
CA ASN A 100 -10.90 -67.00 45.43
C ASN A 100 -11.16 -66.79 46.92
N LYS A 101 -12.36 -67.13 47.38
CA LYS A 101 -12.71 -67.09 48.80
C LYS A 101 -13.47 -68.35 49.23
N GLN A 102 -13.06 -68.91 50.37
CA GLN A 102 -13.65 -70.13 50.92
C GLN A 102 -14.47 -69.82 52.17
N GLN A 103 -15.64 -70.46 52.28
CA GLN A 103 -16.45 -70.51 53.50
C GLN A 103 -16.76 -71.95 53.88
N VAL A 104 -17.03 -72.19 55.16
CA VAL A 104 -17.25 -73.55 55.69
C VAL A 104 -18.62 -73.64 56.37
N LEU A 105 -19.43 -74.59 55.91
CA LEU A 105 -20.71 -75.00 56.48
C LEU A 105 -20.50 -76.17 57.45
N SER A 106 -21.36 -76.32 58.44
CA SER A 106 -21.32 -77.42 59.40
C SER A 106 -22.69 -78.11 59.48
N LEU A 107 -22.77 -79.35 59.01
CA LEU A 107 -23.99 -80.15 58.92
C LEU A 107 -24.04 -81.17 60.06
N GLN A 108 -25.15 -81.23 60.79
CA GLN A 108 -25.34 -82.17 61.89
C GLN A 108 -26.70 -82.86 61.78
N ASN A 109 -26.68 -84.19 61.72
CA ASN A 109 -27.88 -85.01 61.84
C ASN A 109 -28.26 -85.13 63.33
N LYS A 110 -29.41 -84.55 63.71
CA LYS A 110 -30.02 -84.63 65.04
C LYS A 110 -31.15 -85.66 65.11
N GLY A 111 -31.45 -86.33 63.98
CA GLY A 111 -32.43 -87.41 63.89
C GLY A 111 -31.90 -88.74 64.44
N LEU A 112 -32.80 -89.72 64.50
CA LEU A 112 -32.53 -91.06 65.04
C LEU A 112 -31.84 -91.99 64.02
N TYR A 113 -31.94 -91.68 62.72
CA TYR A 113 -31.46 -92.53 61.64
C TYR A 113 -30.44 -91.82 60.75
N ASP A 114 -29.56 -92.61 60.13
CA ASP A 114 -28.55 -92.12 59.21
C ASP A 114 -29.22 -91.51 57.96
N ILE A 115 -28.77 -90.32 57.57
CA ILE A 115 -29.29 -89.59 56.41
C ILE A 115 -28.14 -89.29 55.44
N GLU A 116 -28.41 -89.23 54.15
CA GLU A 116 -27.46 -88.73 53.17
C GLU A 116 -27.80 -87.28 52.81
N TYR A 117 -26.79 -86.42 52.74
CA TYR A 117 -26.97 -85.08 52.15
C TYR A 117 -26.29 -85.01 50.78
N SER A 118 -26.86 -84.20 49.90
CA SER A 118 -26.28 -83.87 48.60
C SER A 118 -26.54 -82.41 48.26
N PHE A 119 -25.49 -81.65 47.99
CA PHE A 119 -25.58 -80.27 47.52
C PHE A 119 -25.73 -80.22 46.00
N LYS A 120 -26.79 -79.56 45.55
CA LYS A 120 -27.01 -79.20 44.15
C LYS A 120 -26.91 -77.69 43.97
N LEU A 121 -26.05 -77.28 43.05
CA LEU A 121 -25.95 -75.90 42.61
C LEU A 121 -27.07 -75.60 41.62
N THR A 122 -27.90 -74.62 41.94
CA THR A 122 -28.97 -74.18 41.04
C THR A 122 -28.46 -72.98 40.26
N THR A 123 -28.26 -73.14 38.96
CA THR A 123 -28.05 -72.02 38.06
C THR A 123 -29.39 -71.30 37.89
N GLY A 124 -29.64 -70.31 38.73
CA GLY A 124 -30.78 -69.42 38.58
C GLY A 124 -30.73 -68.75 37.20
N SER A 125 -31.53 -69.27 36.26
CA SER A 125 -31.84 -68.67 34.96
C SER A 125 -30.64 -68.10 34.18
N ALA A 126 -29.80 -68.96 33.60
CA ALA A 126 -28.92 -68.55 32.50
C ALA A 126 -28.72 -69.72 31.52
N LYS A 127 -28.81 -69.40 30.24
CA LYS A 127 -28.79 -70.31 29.10
C LYS A 127 -27.56 -71.25 29.11
N ARG A 128 -27.77 -72.48 28.65
CA ARG A 128 -26.74 -73.46 28.27
C ARG A 128 -25.58 -72.81 27.51
N GLY A 129 -24.37 -72.95 28.05
CA GLY A 129 -23.10 -72.65 27.38
C GLY A 129 -21.97 -72.50 28.40
N ASP A 130 -21.15 -73.56 28.54
CA ASP A 130 -19.79 -73.61 29.12
C ASP A 130 -19.30 -72.41 29.96
N LEU A 131 -19.84 -72.25 31.16
CA LEU A 131 -19.20 -71.49 32.22
C LEU A 131 -19.13 -72.38 33.45
N GLU A 132 -17.91 -72.68 33.92
CA GLU A 132 -17.73 -73.32 35.21
C GLU A 132 -18.49 -72.53 36.27
N SER A 133 -19.26 -73.24 37.10
CA SER A 133 -19.98 -72.62 38.21
C SER A 133 -18.99 -71.82 39.06
N PRO A 134 -19.25 -70.54 39.38
CA PRO A 134 -18.37 -69.73 40.23
C PRO A 134 -18.30 -70.24 41.67
N PHE A 135 -19.02 -71.33 41.99
CA PHE A 135 -19.01 -72.01 43.27
C PHE A 135 -18.63 -73.49 43.12
N THR A 136 -17.82 -73.98 44.05
CA THR A 136 -17.48 -75.40 44.20
C THR A 136 -17.71 -75.84 45.64
N VAL A 137 -18.39 -76.97 45.84
CA VAL A 137 -18.73 -77.51 47.16
C VAL A 137 -17.97 -78.82 47.40
N ARG A 138 -17.31 -78.97 48.55
CA ARG A 138 -16.53 -80.17 48.90
C ARG A 138 -16.72 -80.56 50.38
N PRO A 139 -17.10 -81.82 50.69
CA PRO A 139 -17.67 -82.82 49.78
C PRO A 139 -19.07 -82.40 49.29
N GLN A 140 -19.43 -82.80 48.06
CA GLN A 140 -20.73 -82.46 47.47
C GLN A 140 -21.88 -83.29 48.06
N GLY A 141 -21.60 -84.51 48.54
CA GLY A 141 -22.56 -85.32 49.28
C GLY A 141 -21.85 -86.36 50.13
N ALA A 142 -22.47 -86.74 51.24
CA ALA A 142 -21.97 -87.79 52.13
C ALA A 142 -23.09 -88.28 53.08
N VAL A 143 -22.86 -89.44 53.69
CA VAL A 143 -23.73 -89.98 54.74
C VAL A 143 -23.44 -89.33 56.09
N LEU A 144 -24.46 -88.73 56.72
CA LEU A 144 -24.45 -88.19 58.08
C LEU A 144 -25.05 -89.22 59.04
N LYS A 145 -24.17 -89.83 59.83
CA LYS A 145 -24.57 -90.78 60.87
C LYS A 145 -25.35 -90.10 62.00
N ALA A 146 -26.38 -90.77 62.51
CA ALA A 146 -27.17 -90.30 63.64
C ALA A 146 -26.30 -90.10 64.90
N SER A 147 -26.57 -89.03 65.66
CA SER A 147 -25.90 -88.72 66.93
C SER A 147 -24.36 -88.56 66.86
N ARG A 148 -23.80 -88.23 65.69
CA ARG A 148 -22.37 -87.94 65.48
C ARG A 148 -22.07 -86.43 65.46
N PRO A 149 -20.80 -86.00 65.65
CA PRO A 149 -20.43 -84.59 65.57
C PRO A 149 -20.66 -84.02 64.16
N PRO A 150 -20.82 -82.69 64.04
CA PRO A 150 -21.08 -82.04 62.75
C PRO A 150 -19.97 -82.27 61.70
N VAL A 151 -20.34 -82.48 60.44
CA VAL A 151 -19.44 -82.60 59.29
C VAL A 151 -19.25 -81.23 58.64
N LYS A 152 -18.00 -80.90 58.28
CA LYS A 152 -17.67 -79.65 57.61
C LYS A 152 -17.79 -79.80 56.09
N VAL A 153 -18.41 -78.82 55.44
CA VAL A 153 -18.54 -78.72 53.98
C VAL A 153 -17.97 -77.37 53.54
N GLU A 154 -16.97 -77.41 52.68
CA GLU A 154 -16.29 -76.23 52.16
C GLU A 154 -16.99 -75.75 50.89
N VAL A 155 -17.29 -74.46 50.84
CA VAL A 155 -17.84 -73.76 49.68
C VAL A 155 -16.81 -72.75 49.20
N LEU A 156 -16.25 -72.98 48.03
CA LEU A 156 -15.28 -72.11 47.37
C LEU A 156 -15.97 -71.22 46.34
N PHE A 157 -15.81 -69.91 46.46
CA PHE A 157 -16.21 -68.90 45.48
C PHE A 157 -15.01 -68.47 44.63
N HIS A 158 -15.07 -68.66 43.32
CA HIS A 158 -14.00 -68.39 42.34
C HIS A 158 -14.54 -67.67 41.09
N PRO A 159 -14.95 -66.39 41.20
CA PRO A 159 -15.53 -65.64 40.09
C PRO A 159 -14.53 -65.40 38.95
N THR A 160 -14.91 -65.76 37.72
CA THR A 160 -14.14 -65.45 36.50
C THR A 160 -14.59 -64.18 35.79
N THR A 161 -15.72 -63.60 36.21
CA THR A 161 -16.31 -62.35 35.67
C THR A 161 -16.95 -61.54 36.80
N GLU A 162 -17.27 -60.26 36.55
CA GLU A 162 -18.01 -59.44 37.52
C GLU A 162 -19.38 -60.04 37.78
N MET A 163 -19.74 -60.16 39.06
CA MET A 163 -21.03 -60.72 39.47
C MET A 163 -21.50 -60.16 40.80
N PHE A 164 -22.82 -60.08 40.97
CA PHE A 164 -23.48 -59.62 42.19
C PHE A 164 -24.61 -60.59 42.56
N LEU A 165 -24.48 -61.20 43.74
CA LEU A 165 -25.45 -62.11 44.32
C LEU A 165 -25.84 -61.60 45.70
N GLU A 166 -27.14 -61.45 45.91
CA GLU A 166 -27.73 -60.96 47.16
C GLU A 166 -28.78 -61.96 47.62
N SER A 167 -28.49 -62.68 48.72
CA SER A 167 -29.36 -63.66 49.37
C SER A 167 -30.05 -64.64 48.38
N LYS A 168 -29.32 -65.11 47.37
CA LYS A 168 -29.86 -66.00 46.33
C LYS A 168 -29.76 -67.47 46.76
N PRO A 169 -30.84 -68.29 46.65
CA PRO A 169 -30.83 -69.70 47.03
C PRO A 169 -30.13 -70.57 45.97
N ILE A 170 -28.81 -70.39 45.81
CA ILE A 170 -28.04 -71.08 44.77
C ILE A 170 -27.54 -72.46 45.21
N LEU A 171 -27.46 -72.73 46.51
CA LEU A 171 -27.02 -74.01 47.07
C LEU A 171 -28.24 -74.74 47.66
N LEU A 172 -28.67 -75.83 47.05
CA LEU A 172 -29.76 -76.67 47.56
C LEU A 172 -29.19 -77.89 48.27
N CYS A 173 -29.40 -77.99 49.58
CA CYS A 173 -29.05 -79.17 50.36
C CYS A 173 -30.21 -80.17 50.31
N GLN A 174 -30.06 -81.22 49.52
CA GLN A 174 -31.02 -82.33 49.47
C GLN A 174 -30.71 -83.31 50.59
N VAL A 175 -31.74 -83.72 51.33
CA VAL A 175 -31.67 -84.71 52.39
C VAL A 175 -32.38 -85.97 51.90
N ILE A 176 -31.69 -87.10 51.95
CA ILE A 176 -32.12 -88.38 51.41
C ILE A 176 -32.18 -89.37 52.57
N ASP A 177 -33.32 -90.04 52.72
CA ASP A 177 -33.50 -91.10 53.72
C ASP A 177 -33.02 -92.44 53.14
N LEU A 178 -32.14 -93.12 53.87
CA LEU A 178 -31.51 -94.37 53.46
C LEU A 178 -32.34 -95.62 53.82
N LYS A 179 -33.41 -95.50 54.62
CA LYS A 179 -34.26 -96.64 55.03
C LYS A 179 -35.46 -96.90 54.09
N SER A 180 -35.85 -95.93 53.28
CA SER A 180 -37.04 -96.02 52.42
C SER A 180 -36.76 -96.69 51.08
N GLY A 181 -36.97 -98.01 50.99
CA GLY A 181 -37.02 -98.77 49.72
C GLY A 181 -35.75 -98.75 48.85
N GLN A 182 -35.78 -99.48 47.73
CA GLN A 182 -34.63 -99.70 46.86
C GLN A 182 -34.28 -98.43 46.05
N GLY A 183 -33.60 -97.45 46.66
CA GLY A 183 -33.06 -96.27 45.96
C GLY A 183 -32.94 -94.96 46.72
N GLY A 184 -33.48 -94.84 47.95
CA GLY A 184 -33.41 -93.62 48.77
C GLY A 184 -34.25 -92.45 48.20
N GLU A 185 -35.31 -92.06 48.90
CA GLU A 185 -36.16 -90.94 48.47
C GLU A 185 -35.65 -89.60 49.06
N THR A 186 -35.67 -88.53 48.26
CA THR A 186 -35.34 -87.18 48.76
C THR A 186 -36.48 -86.68 49.62
N VAL A 187 -36.26 -86.64 50.93
CA VAL A 187 -37.28 -86.28 51.93
C VAL A 187 -37.37 -84.77 52.17
N ALA A 188 -36.27 -84.03 51.95
CA ALA A 188 -36.26 -82.57 52.07
C ALA A 188 -35.25 -81.92 51.12
N THR A 189 -35.53 -80.70 50.68
CA THR A 189 -34.57 -79.85 49.97
C THR A 189 -34.50 -78.49 50.67
N ILE A 190 -33.38 -78.20 51.33
CA ILE A 190 -33.16 -77.00 52.15
C ILE A 190 -32.35 -75.99 51.32
N PRO A 191 -32.92 -74.82 50.96
CA PRO A 191 -32.19 -73.80 50.21
C PRO A 191 -31.25 -72.99 51.10
N VAL A 192 -29.95 -73.09 50.83
CA VAL A 192 -28.90 -72.23 51.40
C VAL A 192 -28.74 -70.99 50.52
N ARG A 193 -29.06 -69.83 51.08
CA ARG A 193 -28.93 -68.54 50.40
C ARG A 193 -27.48 -68.07 50.46
N VAL A 194 -26.98 -67.49 49.37
CA VAL A 194 -25.60 -67.00 49.25
C VAL A 194 -25.60 -65.54 48.83
N SER A 195 -24.72 -64.76 49.46
CA SER A 195 -24.41 -63.38 49.12
C SER A 195 -22.92 -63.27 48.74
N ALA A 196 -22.62 -62.74 47.55
CA ALA A 196 -21.26 -62.62 47.03
C ALA A 196 -21.16 -61.51 45.98
N ARG A 197 -20.05 -60.76 45.96
CA ARG A 197 -19.80 -59.72 44.94
C ARG A 197 -18.37 -59.83 44.40
N ALA A 198 -18.22 -59.83 43.08
CA ALA A 198 -16.94 -59.78 42.39
C ALA A 198 -16.90 -58.55 41.47
N VAL A 199 -15.83 -57.75 41.57
CA VAL A 199 -15.68 -56.50 40.80
C VAL A 199 -14.27 -56.38 40.22
N TYR A 200 -14.14 -55.74 39.07
CA TYR A 200 -12.85 -55.25 38.59
C TYR A 200 -12.51 -53.91 39.27
N SER A 201 -11.22 -53.60 39.30
CA SER A 201 -10.74 -52.27 39.66
C SER A 201 -11.20 -51.24 38.62
N LYS A 202 -11.68 -50.09 39.08
CA LYS A 202 -12.09 -48.96 38.22
C LYS A 202 -11.25 -47.75 38.57
N ASP A 203 -10.68 -47.11 37.56
CA ASP A 203 -9.74 -46.00 37.71
C ASP A 203 -10.13 -44.78 36.87
N SER A 204 -9.54 -43.63 37.20
CA SER A 204 -9.58 -42.41 36.40
C SER A 204 -8.20 -41.75 36.43
N ILE A 205 -7.71 -41.30 35.28
CA ILE A 205 -6.37 -40.73 35.12
C ILE A 205 -6.48 -39.33 34.53
N GLU A 206 -5.98 -38.33 35.25
CA GLU A 206 -6.04 -36.92 34.84
C GLU A 206 -4.66 -36.24 34.92
N PRO A 207 -4.22 -35.45 33.94
CA PRO A 207 -4.91 -35.12 32.68
C PRO A 207 -4.89 -36.30 31.69
N ALA A 208 -5.78 -36.26 30.70
CA ALA A 208 -5.80 -37.23 29.61
C ALA A 208 -4.52 -37.15 28.77
N SER A 209 -4.10 -38.29 28.21
CA SER A 209 -2.96 -38.36 27.28
C SER A 209 -3.28 -37.66 25.95
N PRO A 210 -2.34 -36.94 25.32
CA PRO A 210 -0.95 -36.71 25.74
C PRO A 210 -0.79 -35.62 26.80
N ILE A 211 0.21 -35.78 27.68
CA ILE A 211 0.62 -34.77 28.66
C ILE A 211 1.66 -33.87 28.01
N ASP A 212 1.22 -32.69 27.57
CA ASP A 212 2.06 -31.74 26.86
C ASP A 212 2.66 -30.67 27.79
N PHE A 213 3.98 -30.63 27.84
CA PHE A 213 4.74 -29.59 28.54
C PHE A 213 4.90 -28.32 27.70
N GLY A 214 4.55 -28.36 26.41
CA GLY A 214 4.65 -27.24 25.46
C GLY A 214 6.10 -26.87 25.14
N ALA A 215 6.27 -25.71 24.49
CA ALA A 215 7.58 -25.16 24.19
C ALA A 215 8.25 -24.59 25.46
N MET A 216 9.51 -24.94 25.68
CA MET A 216 10.29 -24.60 26.85
C MET A 216 11.69 -24.11 26.47
N VAL A 217 12.22 -23.17 27.25
CA VAL A 217 13.58 -22.65 27.06
C VAL A 217 14.58 -23.74 27.44
N LYS A 218 15.56 -24.01 26.57
CA LYS A 218 16.65 -24.96 26.81
C LYS A 218 17.28 -24.78 28.20
N GLY A 219 17.40 -25.87 28.96
CA GLY A 219 18.00 -25.87 30.30
C GLY A 219 17.06 -25.41 31.44
N THR A 220 15.80 -25.12 31.15
CA THR A 220 14.77 -24.89 32.20
C THR A 220 14.10 -26.20 32.63
N LYS A 221 13.42 -26.17 33.78
CA LYS A 221 12.66 -27.32 34.31
C LYS A 221 11.18 -26.94 34.45
N LYS A 222 10.28 -27.84 34.07
CA LYS A 222 8.83 -27.68 34.25
C LYS A 222 8.25 -28.95 34.85
N ARG A 223 7.29 -28.77 35.76
CA ARG A 223 6.65 -29.84 36.52
C ARG A 223 5.18 -29.92 36.18
N GLN A 224 4.68 -31.13 35.96
CA GLN A 224 3.25 -31.41 35.84
C GLN A 224 2.86 -32.56 36.78
N VAL A 225 1.59 -32.60 37.16
CA VAL A 225 1.05 -33.62 38.07
C VAL A 225 0.00 -34.43 37.33
N LEU A 226 0.21 -35.74 37.33
CA LEU A 226 -0.72 -36.77 36.89
C LEU A 226 -1.42 -37.35 38.12
N ILE A 227 -2.73 -37.47 38.10
CA ILE A 227 -3.56 -37.96 39.19
C ILE A 227 -4.17 -39.29 38.77
N VAL A 228 -3.91 -40.34 39.55
CA VAL A 228 -4.55 -41.66 39.42
C VAL A 228 -5.56 -41.79 40.56
N GLU A 229 -6.83 -41.87 40.22
CA GLU A 229 -7.94 -41.98 41.15
C GLU A 229 -8.57 -43.36 41.11
N ASN A 230 -8.89 -43.91 42.29
CA ASN A 230 -9.64 -45.16 42.40
C ASN A 230 -11.14 -44.88 42.50
N LYS A 231 -11.88 -45.20 41.44
CA LYS A 231 -13.35 -45.14 41.36
C LYS A 231 -14.02 -46.47 41.75
N GLY A 232 -13.25 -47.50 42.02
CA GLY A 232 -13.71 -48.82 42.45
C GLY A 232 -13.97 -48.92 43.96
N THR A 233 -14.46 -50.08 44.38
CA THR A 233 -14.81 -50.37 45.78
C THR A 233 -13.68 -51.05 46.57
N LEU A 234 -12.65 -51.56 45.89
CA LEU A 234 -11.48 -52.22 46.48
C LEU A 234 -10.21 -51.43 46.16
N SER A 235 -9.20 -51.54 47.02
CA SER A 235 -7.90 -50.90 46.79
C SER A 235 -7.14 -51.63 45.68
N PHE A 236 -6.52 -50.88 44.76
CA PHE A 236 -5.62 -51.44 43.75
C PHE A 236 -4.19 -50.91 43.91
N LYS A 237 -3.24 -51.60 43.29
CA LYS A 237 -1.86 -51.17 43.13
C LYS A 237 -1.66 -50.66 41.71
N PHE A 238 -0.87 -49.60 41.55
CA PHE A 238 -0.44 -49.14 40.24
C PHE A 238 1.08 -49.29 40.09
N LEU A 239 1.53 -49.48 38.85
CA LEU A 239 2.94 -49.54 38.46
C LEU A 239 3.14 -48.81 37.12
N ILE A 240 4.08 -47.88 37.07
CA ILE A 240 4.47 -47.16 35.85
C ILE A 240 5.73 -47.79 35.28
N HIS A 241 5.72 -48.09 34.00
CA HIS A 241 6.87 -48.62 33.29
C HIS A 241 6.99 -48.10 31.85
N ARG A 242 8.17 -48.30 31.25
CA ARG A 242 8.37 -48.10 29.81
C ARG A 242 7.87 -49.31 29.03
N ALA A 243 7.60 -49.14 27.73
CA ALA A 243 7.36 -50.29 26.85
C ALA A 243 8.52 -51.28 26.92
N PRO A 244 8.27 -52.60 27.00
CA PRO A 244 9.32 -53.58 26.75
C PRO A 244 9.79 -53.43 25.28
N PRO A 245 11.10 -53.52 24.98
CA PRO A 245 11.56 -53.52 23.61
C PRO A 245 10.92 -54.70 22.87
N LEU A 246 10.30 -54.44 21.71
CA LEU A 246 9.78 -55.45 20.80
C LEU A 246 10.94 -56.36 20.37
N GLN A 247 11.14 -57.47 21.06
CA GLN A 247 11.91 -58.58 20.53
C GLN A 247 11.02 -59.30 19.52
N SER A 248 11.49 -59.29 18.28
CA SER A 248 10.94 -60.04 17.15
C SER A 248 10.65 -61.50 17.55
N SER A 249 9.39 -61.88 17.39
CA SER A 249 8.89 -63.24 17.52
C SER A 249 9.48 -64.17 16.47
N GLN A 250 10.15 -65.24 16.92
CA GLN A 250 10.05 -66.61 16.36
C GLN A 250 10.77 -67.61 17.28
N GLN A 251 10.01 -68.35 18.09
CA GLN A 251 10.01 -69.82 18.19
C GLN A 251 9.27 -70.32 19.44
N GLU A 252 8.15 -70.98 19.15
CA GLU A 252 7.58 -72.21 19.73
C GLU A 252 7.40 -72.43 21.25
N GLU A 253 6.13 -72.75 21.55
CA GLU A 253 5.57 -73.62 22.59
C GLU A 253 6.49 -74.14 23.72
N SER A 254 6.14 -73.78 24.96
CA SER A 254 5.97 -74.73 26.07
C SER A 254 5.31 -74.05 27.29
N ALA A 255 4.53 -74.82 28.05
CA ALA A 255 3.67 -74.45 29.17
C ALA A 255 4.35 -73.65 30.31
N PRO A 256 3.58 -72.92 31.15
CA PRO A 256 4.14 -71.92 32.07
C PRO A 256 4.65 -72.57 33.37
N SER A 257 5.92 -72.37 33.70
CA SER A 257 6.38 -72.47 35.09
C SER A 257 6.33 -71.09 35.73
N VAL A 258 5.49 -70.93 36.75
CA VAL A 258 5.45 -69.75 37.62
C VAL A 258 6.81 -69.60 38.30
N ARG A 259 7.64 -68.67 37.80
CA ARG A 259 8.74 -68.08 38.54
C ARG A 259 8.43 -66.61 38.72
N GLU A 260 8.07 -66.23 39.95
CA GLU A 260 7.96 -64.85 40.39
C GLU A 260 9.24 -64.08 40.03
N ARG A 261 9.19 -63.25 38.98
CA ARG A 261 10.20 -62.23 38.75
C ARG A 261 9.92 -61.10 39.75
N LYS A 262 10.71 -61.04 40.83
CA LYS A 262 10.82 -59.87 41.71
C LYS A 262 11.18 -58.64 40.85
N ARG A 263 10.19 -57.87 40.44
CA ARG A 263 10.39 -56.53 39.83
C ARG A 263 10.75 -55.58 40.96
N SER A 264 11.97 -55.04 40.92
CA SER A 264 12.47 -54.05 41.87
C SER A 264 11.58 -52.81 41.88
N THR A 265 11.11 -52.40 43.06
CA THR A 265 10.37 -51.16 43.30
C THR A 265 11.27 -49.95 43.06
N GLN A 266 11.31 -49.45 41.83
CA GLN A 266 12.02 -48.21 41.53
C GLN A 266 11.12 -47.04 41.94
N ALA A 267 11.57 -46.20 42.87
CA ALA A 267 10.78 -45.06 43.37
C ALA A 267 10.60 -43.95 42.32
N GLN A 268 11.48 -43.90 41.31
CA GLN A 268 11.53 -42.87 40.27
C GLN A 268 11.95 -43.49 38.93
N LEU A 269 11.33 -43.05 37.84
CA LEU A 269 11.57 -43.48 36.47
C LEU A 269 11.90 -42.27 35.61
N THR A 270 13.13 -42.18 35.13
CA THR A 270 13.51 -41.24 34.07
C THR A 270 13.18 -41.86 32.73
N ALA A 271 12.72 -41.10 31.74
CA ALA A 271 12.49 -41.49 30.34
C ALA A 271 12.82 -40.27 29.46
N GLY A 272 13.89 -40.35 28.67
CA GLY A 272 14.42 -39.19 27.94
C GLY A 272 14.67 -37.99 28.86
N VAL A 273 13.99 -36.88 28.58
CA VAL A 273 14.05 -35.62 29.35
C VAL A 273 13.05 -35.56 30.51
N PHE A 274 12.21 -36.58 30.68
CA PHE A 274 11.14 -36.63 31.68
C PHE A 274 11.54 -37.52 32.86
N THR A 275 11.11 -37.14 34.06
CA THR A 275 11.34 -37.91 35.28
C THR A 275 10.04 -38.02 36.07
N VAL A 276 9.57 -39.24 36.28
CA VAL A 276 8.27 -39.55 36.90
C VAL A 276 8.48 -40.11 38.32
N SER A 277 7.75 -39.62 39.31
CA SER A 277 7.67 -40.23 40.66
C SER A 277 6.37 -39.89 41.40
N PRO A 278 5.82 -40.79 42.26
CA PRO A 278 6.24 -42.18 42.45
C PRO A 278 5.80 -43.10 41.29
N CYS A 279 6.58 -44.13 41.00
CA CYS A 279 6.29 -45.08 39.91
C CYS A 279 5.48 -46.30 40.35
N SER A 280 5.22 -46.45 41.64
CA SER A 280 4.30 -47.47 42.15
C SER A 280 3.68 -47.01 43.45
N GLY A 281 2.53 -47.58 43.78
CA GLY A 281 1.80 -47.27 45.01
C GLY A 281 0.50 -48.05 45.10
N SER A 282 -0.25 -47.81 46.17
CA SER A 282 -1.57 -48.40 46.40
C SER A 282 -2.59 -47.30 46.61
N VAL A 283 -3.74 -47.40 45.95
CA VAL A 283 -4.81 -46.39 46.00
C VAL A 283 -6.04 -47.03 46.62
N GLY A 284 -6.42 -46.56 47.81
CA GLY A 284 -7.65 -47.00 48.49
C GLY A 284 -8.92 -46.56 47.74
N PRO A 285 -10.09 -47.17 48.02
CA PRO A 285 -11.36 -46.78 47.40
C PRO A 285 -11.65 -45.28 47.57
N GLY A 286 -11.98 -44.58 46.48
CA GLY A 286 -12.18 -43.12 46.47
C GLY A 286 -10.91 -42.28 46.69
N GLY A 287 -9.75 -42.94 46.87
CA GLY A 287 -8.47 -42.28 47.04
C GLY A 287 -7.87 -41.78 45.72
N GLN A 288 -6.94 -40.83 45.82
CA GLN A 288 -6.19 -40.29 44.70
C GLN A 288 -4.70 -40.33 44.97
N GLN A 289 -3.91 -40.73 43.98
CA GLN A 289 -2.45 -40.64 43.99
C GLN A 289 -1.98 -39.58 43.01
N LYS A 290 -1.21 -38.62 43.53
CA LYS A 290 -0.52 -37.61 42.70
C LYS A 290 0.87 -38.14 42.30
N ILE A 291 1.15 -38.11 41.00
CA ILE A 291 2.38 -38.54 40.37
C ILE A 291 2.99 -37.31 39.69
N THR A 292 4.19 -36.95 40.09
CA THR A 292 4.91 -35.79 39.57
C THR A 292 5.73 -36.19 38.36
N VAL A 293 5.63 -35.41 37.29
CA VAL A 293 6.44 -35.54 36.07
C VAL A 293 7.26 -34.26 35.89
N ASP A 294 8.57 -34.36 36.06
CA ASP A 294 9.52 -33.27 35.87
C ASP A 294 10.17 -33.39 34.48
N CYS A 295 10.04 -32.36 33.63
CA CYS A 295 10.68 -32.25 32.32
C CYS A 295 11.90 -31.31 32.38
N SER A 296 13.05 -31.78 31.91
CA SER A 296 14.30 -31.01 31.84
C SER A 296 15.06 -31.26 30.53
N PRO A 297 14.73 -30.57 29.44
CA PRO A 297 15.36 -30.78 28.14
C PRO A 297 16.75 -30.12 28.05
N GLY A 298 17.76 -30.91 27.69
CA GLY A 298 19.15 -30.45 27.53
C GLY A 298 19.55 -30.09 26.09
N ALA A 299 18.93 -30.72 25.10
CA ALA A 299 19.14 -30.46 23.67
C ALA A 299 17.92 -29.72 23.07
N GLU A 300 18.11 -29.05 21.93
CA GLU A 300 17.01 -28.44 21.16
C GLU A 300 16.26 -29.50 20.35
N GLY A 301 14.94 -29.30 20.18
CA GLY A 301 14.08 -30.18 19.42
C GLY A 301 12.88 -30.72 20.20
N LYS A 302 12.06 -31.53 19.53
CA LYS A 302 10.89 -32.19 20.12
C LYS A 302 11.32 -33.45 20.85
N CYS A 303 10.79 -33.63 22.05
CA CYS A 303 10.98 -34.81 22.88
C CYS A 303 9.62 -35.47 23.10
N GLU A 304 9.52 -36.75 22.79
CA GLU A 304 8.31 -37.55 22.95
C GLU A 304 8.68 -38.88 23.58
N GLU A 305 8.01 -39.25 24.67
CA GLU A 305 8.25 -40.52 25.38
C GLU A 305 6.90 -41.15 25.75
N GLN A 306 6.73 -42.44 25.47
CA GLN A 306 5.51 -43.19 25.78
C GLN A 306 5.72 -44.12 26.99
N LEU A 307 4.85 -44.00 27.98
CA LEU A 307 4.86 -44.77 29.22
C LEU A 307 3.52 -45.48 29.43
N TYR A 308 3.50 -46.47 30.33
CA TYR A 308 2.35 -47.33 30.61
C TYR A 308 2.08 -47.36 32.11
N ILE A 309 0.79 -47.29 32.48
CA ILE A 309 0.31 -47.44 33.87
C ILE A 309 -0.44 -48.75 33.97
N ASP A 310 0.15 -49.70 34.69
CA ASP A 310 -0.48 -50.98 35.01
C ASP A 310 -1.26 -50.85 36.32
N ILE A 311 -2.53 -51.27 36.32
CA ILE A 311 -3.42 -51.23 37.48
C ILE A 311 -3.88 -52.66 37.76
N SER A 312 -3.56 -53.15 38.95
CA SER A 312 -3.88 -54.51 39.36
C SER A 312 -5.39 -54.77 39.34
N ASN A 313 -5.81 -55.98 38.94
CA ASN A 313 -7.20 -56.44 38.99
C ASN A 313 -8.17 -55.63 38.10
N ARG A 314 -7.66 -55.00 37.04
CA ARG A 314 -8.48 -54.47 35.94
C ARG A 314 -8.93 -55.60 35.01
N ASP A 315 -9.93 -55.33 34.18
CA ASP A 315 -10.31 -56.24 33.09
C ASP A 315 -9.09 -56.51 32.18
N PRO A 316 -8.62 -57.78 32.08
CA PRO A 316 -7.46 -58.14 31.26
C PRO A 316 -7.61 -57.84 29.77
N LYS A 317 -8.85 -57.68 29.27
CA LYS A 317 -9.11 -57.31 27.87
C LYS A 317 -8.94 -55.81 27.62
N ASP A 318 -9.04 -55.00 28.67
CA ASP A 318 -8.99 -53.55 28.60
C ASP A 318 -7.55 -53.04 28.82
N ASN A 319 -6.89 -52.70 27.71
CA ASN A 319 -5.45 -52.34 27.62
C ASN A 319 -4.51 -53.40 28.25
N PRO A 320 -4.24 -54.52 27.55
CA PRO A 320 -3.51 -55.67 28.09
C PRO A 320 -2.04 -55.40 28.44
N LEU A 321 -1.47 -54.28 27.98
CA LEU A 321 -0.09 -53.85 28.23
C LEU A 321 0.01 -52.74 29.29
N GLY A 322 -1.09 -52.40 29.95
CA GLY A 322 -1.24 -51.20 30.78
C GLY A 322 -1.79 -50.02 29.99
N ILE A 323 -2.28 -49.00 30.68
CA ILE A 323 -2.89 -47.80 30.10
C ILE A 323 -1.77 -46.91 29.53
N PRO A 324 -1.70 -46.67 28.20
CA PRO A 324 -0.65 -45.87 27.61
C PRO A 324 -0.87 -44.37 27.85
N PHE A 325 0.20 -43.64 28.18
CA PHE A 325 0.22 -42.19 28.20
C PHE A 325 1.51 -41.65 27.59
N THR A 326 1.40 -40.57 26.82
CA THR A 326 2.52 -39.96 26.09
C THR A 326 2.91 -38.64 26.76
N LEU A 327 4.21 -38.42 26.94
CA LEU A 327 4.79 -37.16 27.42
C LEU A 327 5.43 -36.44 26.23
N THR A 328 5.05 -35.18 26.00
CA THR A 328 5.62 -34.35 24.92
C THR A 328 6.20 -33.05 25.47
N ALA A 329 7.31 -32.60 24.90
CA ALA A 329 7.91 -31.30 25.17
C ALA A 329 8.68 -30.81 23.94
N GLU A 330 8.75 -29.50 23.74
CA GLU A 330 9.61 -28.90 22.71
C GLU A 330 10.65 -27.99 23.37
N SER A 331 11.92 -28.22 23.08
CA SER A 331 13.04 -27.44 23.61
C SER A 331 13.53 -26.43 22.58
N CYS A 332 13.42 -25.14 22.89
CA CYS A 332 13.78 -24.04 22.01
C CYS A 332 14.75 -23.07 22.67
N LEU A 333 15.53 -22.34 21.85
CA LEU A 333 16.22 -21.13 22.26
C LEU A 333 15.42 -19.90 21.83
N PRO A 334 15.33 -18.84 22.66
CA PRO A 334 14.76 -17.57 22.22
C PRO A 334 15.63 -16.98 21.10
N ALA A 335 15.00 -16.45 20.05
CA ALA A 335 15.69 -15.92 18.88
C ALA A 335 14.95 -14.70 18.32
N LEU A 336 15.70 -13.67 17.94
CA LEU A 336 15.18 -12.50 17.25
C LEU A 336 15.25 -12.71 15.74
N VAL A 337 14.23 -12.25 15.03
CA VAL A 337 14.22 -12.23 13.56
C VAL A 337 15.04 -11.04 13.07
N GLU A 338 16.07 -11.30 12.26
CA GLU A 338 16.96 -10.27 11.68
C GLU A 338 16.56 -9.85 10.26
N ASP A 339 15.42 -10.34 9.77
CA ASP A 339 14.93 -9.97 8.45
C ASP A 339 14.55 -8.49 8.38
N VAL A 340 15.32 -7.74 7.59
CA VAL A 340 15.14 -6.30 7.33
C VAL A 340 13.74 -6.01 6.79
N THR A 341 13.16 -6.89 5.96
CA THR A 341 11.83 -6.61 5.38
C THR A 341 10.72 -6.66 6.42
N SER A 342 10.83 -7.56 7.40
CA SER A 342 9.94 -7.62 8.55
C SER A 342 10.11 -6.41 9.49
N ILE A 343 11.35 -6.01 9.80
CA ILE A 343 11.63 -4.94 10.77
C ILE A 343 11.11 -3.58 10.29
N PHE A 344 11.30 -3.27 9.01
CA PHE A 344 10.97 -1.99 8.39
C PHE A 344 9.72 -2.07 7.50
N GLU A 345 8.77 -2.96 7.79
CA GLU A 345 7.56 -3.17 6.97
C GLU A 345 6.73 -1.89 6.71
N GLN A 346 6.83 -0.88 7.59
CA GLN A 346 6.13 0.41 7.48
C GLN A 346 6.89 1.44 6.65
N TYR A 347 8.10 1.13 6.18
CA TYR A 347 8.99 2.08 5.52
C TYR A 347 9.47 1.55 4.18
N PRO A 348 9.64 2.44 3.19
CA PRO A 348 10.28 2.06 1.94
C PRO A 348 11.73 1.62 2.19
N ILE A 349 12.13 0.51 1.57
CA ILE A 349 13.49 -0.04 1.63
C ILE A 349 14.16 0.20 0.29
N HIS A 350 15.28 0.93 0.29
CA HIS A 350 16.05 1.25 -0.91
C HIS A 350 17.51 0.84 -0.77
N SER A 351 18.20 0.73 -1.90
CA SER A 351 19.67 0.72 -1.96
C SER A 351 20.21 2.16 -1.91
N ASN A 352 21.50 2.32 -1.66
CA ASN A 352 22.21 3.61 -1.62
C ASN A 352 22.35 4.25 -3.03
N VAL A 353 21.89 3.58 -4.08
CA VAL A 353 21.88 4.11 -5.45
C VAL A 353 20.95 5.32 -5.52
N ASN A 354 21.50 6.50 -5.84
CA ASN A 354 20.79 7.78 -5.91
C ASN A 354 20.11 8.22 -4.59
N LEU A 355 20.78 8.00 -3.43
CA LEU A 355 20.27 8.36 -2.10
C LEU A 355 19.62 9.76 -2.04
N ARG A 356 20.23 10.77 -2.67
CA ARG A 356 19.69 12.14 -2.71
C ARG A 356 18.30 12.23 -3.38
N GLN A 357 18.12 11.52 -4.50
CA GLN A 357 16.84 11.51 -5.23
C GLN A 357 15.78 10.70 -4.47
N THR A 358 16.21 9.64 -3.79
CA THR A 358 15.33 8.84 -2.91
C THR A 358 14.84 9.68 -1.73
N LEU A 359 15.72 10.38 -1.02
CA LEU A 359 15.35 11.23 0.12
C LEU A 359 14.40 12.38 -0.25
N GLN A 360 14.49 12.89 -1.49
CA GLN A 360 13.57 13.92 -2.01
C GLN A 360 12.19 13.36 -2.36
N SER A 361 12.15 12.16 -2.96
CA SER A 361 10.92 11.55 -3.49
C SER A 361 10.09 10.79 -2.44
N VAL A 362 10.69 10.32 -1.34
CA VAL A 362 9.98 9.57 -0.29
C VAL A 362 8.85 10.41 0.32
N GLN A 363 7.64 9.87 0.25
CA GLN A 363 6.48 10.37 0.97
C GLN A 363 6.39 9.63 2.31
N GLY A 364 6.78 10.29 3.40
CA GLY A 364 6.75 9.71 4.75
C GLY A 364 7.80 10.28 5.69
N ASN A 365 7.80 9.76 6.92
CA ASN A 365 8.66 10.22 8.02
C ASN A 365 10.03 9.54 8.04
N GLY A 366 10.31 8.59 7.15
CA GLY A 366 11.62 7.98 7.02
C GLY A 366 11.73 6.88 5.97
N VAL A 367 12.96 6.45 5.72
CA VAL A 367 13.36 5.44 4.73
C VAL A 367 14.47 4.55 5.31
N PHE A 368 14.50 3.27 4.93
CA PHE A 368 15.58 2.37 5.29
C PHE A 368 16.52 2.11 4.10
N ILE A 369 17.82 2.32 4.31
CA ILE A 369 18.88 2.10 3.32
C ILE A 369 19.60 0.78 3.65
N ARG A 370 19.41 -0.22 2.78
CA ARG A 370 19.89 -1.59 3.00
C ARG A 370 21.41 -1.68 3.05
N ASP A 371 22.10 -1.02 2.14
CA ASP A 371 23.56 -1.11 2.00
C ASP A 371 24.30 -0.54 3.22
N ASP A 372 23.71 0.47 3.86
CA ASP A 372 24.28 1.17 5.02
C ASP A 372 23.76 0.64 6.35
N ASN A 373 22.80 -0.30 6.32
CA ASN A 373 22.04 -0.75 7.49
C ASN A 373 21.54 0.44 8.33
N LYS A 374 20.92 1.43 7.66
CA LYS A 374 20.64 2.75 8.21
C LYS A 374 19.21 3.20 7.92
N PHE A 375 18.47 3.50 8.97
CA PHE A 375 17.18 4.19 8.91
C PHE A 375 17.38 5.70 8.96
N ILE A 376 16.75 6.43 8.04
CA ILE A 376 16.88 7.89 7.91
C ILE A 376 15.50 8.52 8.09
N PHE A 377 15.33 9.36 9.10
CA PHE A 377 14.19 10.26 9.22
C PHE A 377 14.25 11.32 8.12
N THR A 378 13.15 11.49 7.40
CA THR A 378 13.07 12.43 6.27
C THR A 378 12.15 13.59 6.61
N LYS A 379 12.51 14.80 6.14
CA LYS A 379 11.65 16.00 6.15
C LYS A 379 11.21 16.46 7.55
N VAL A 380 12.07 16.33 8.56
CA VAL A 380 11.74 16.71 9.94
C VAL A 380 12.11 18.18 10.19
N GLN A 381 11.12 18.98 10.60
CA GLN A 381 11.34 20.38 10.93
C GLN A 381 12.00 20.52 12.32
N VAL A 382 12.96 21.44 12.45
CA VAL A 382 13.55 21.83 13.73
C VAL A 382 12.46 22.22 14.75
N GLY A 383 12.55 21.66 15.96
CA GLY A 383 11.59 21.85 17.06
C GLY A 383 10.33 20.98 16.98
N GLN A 384 10.13 20.24 15.88
CA GLN A 384 9.04 19.26 15.76
C GLN A 384 9.53 17.84 16.04
N ARG A 385 8.59 16.96 16.40
CA ARG A 385 8.87 15.54 16.64
C ARG A 385 8.40 14.67 15.48
N ALA A 386 9.25 13.75 15.07
CA ALA A 386 8.92 12.67 14.14
C ALA A 386 9.11 11.32 14.84
N THR A 387 8.20 10.37 14.60
CA THR A 387 8.26 9.04 15.23
C THR A 387 8.41 7.96 14.16
N ALA A 388 9.30 7.01 14.41
CA ALA A 388 9.44 5.79 13.63
C ALA A 388 9.18 4.55 14.51
N ARG A 389 8.46 3.56 13.99
CA ARG A 389 8.11 2.31 14.68
C ARG A 389 8.77 1.13 14.00
N PHE A 390 9.65 0.45 14.71
CA PHE A 390 10.37 -0.73 14.22
C PHE A 390 9.73 -1.99 14.79
N LYS A 391 9.46 -2.97 13.91
CA LYS A 391 8.88 -4.24 14.32
C LYS A 391 9.98 -5.18 14.81
N ILE A 392 9.91 -5.56 16.08
CA ILE A 392 10.82 -6.54 16.69
C ILE A 392 10.04 -7.86 16.80
N SER A 393 10.51 -8.89 16.10
CA SER A 393 9.82 -10.18 16.03
C SER A 393 10.61 -11.29 16.71
N ASN A 394 9.90 -12.15 17.43
CA ASN A 394 10.44 -13.36 18.04
C ASN A 394 10.27 -14.54 17.06
N GLY A 395 11.40 -15.12 16.64
CA GLY A 395 11.42 -16.25 15.71
C GLY A 395 11.26 -17.61 16.40
N SER A 396 11.12 -17.64 17.72
CA SER A 396 11.05 -18.86 18.53
C SER A 396 9.68 -19.09 19.14
N SER A 397 9.32 -20.34 19.43
CA SER A 397 8.07 -20.73 20.09
C SER A 397 8.01 -20.33 21.57
N VAL A 398 9.14 -19.95 22.17
CA VAL A 398 9.24 -19.50 23.57
C VAL A 398 9.26 -17.97 23.66
N PRO A 399 8.65 -17.35 24.70
CA PRO A 399 8.71 -15.91 24.89
C PRO A 399 10.15 -15.42 25.11
N CYS A 400 10.43 -14.19 24.67
CA CYS A 400 11.75 -13.59 24.78
C CYS A 400 11.70 -12.18 25.37
N ASP A 401 12.60 -11.89 26.30
CA ASP A 401 12.78 -10.56 26.87
C ASP A 401 13.90 -9.83 26.14
N VAL A 402 13.65 -8.59 25.73
CA VAL A 402 14.55 -7.80 24.90
C VAL A 402 14.79 -6.46 25.56
N VAL A 403 16.06 -6.10 25.71
CA VAL A 403 16.49 -4.76 26.14
C VAL A 403 16.85 -3.95 24.91
N LEU A 404 16.19 -2.81 24.75
CA LEU A 404 16.38 -1.86 23.67
C LEU A 404 17.27 -0.72 24.18
N SER A 405 18.23 -0.30 23.36
CA SER A 405 19.09 0.83 23.69
C SER A 405 19.40 1.65 22.44
N ILE A 406 19.55 2.95 22.63
CA ILE A 406 20.13 3.85 21.65
C ILE A 406 21.51 4.24 22.18
N LYS A 407 22.53 4.16 21.35
CA LYS A 407 23.91 4.54 21.69
C LYS A 407 24.42 5.63 20.75
N ALA A 408 25.24 6.51 21.30
CA ALA A 408 25.98 7.49 20.51
C ALA A 408 27.01 6.81 19.61
N LEU A 409 27.34 7.44 18.49
CA LEU A 409 28.51 7.05 17.71
C LEU A 409 29.81 7.32 18.49
N PRO A 410 30.90 6.57 18.20
CA PRO A 410 32.18 6.78 18.86
C PRO A 410 32.70 8.21 18.63
N GLY A 411 32.84 8.99 19.71
CA GLY A 411 33.33 10.37 19.68
C GLY A 411 32.29 11.45 20.02
N GLU A 412 31.00 11.12 20.06
CA GLU A 412 29.94 12.08 20.40
C GLU A 412 29.42 11.91 21.85
N PRO A 413 29.07 13.01 22.55
CA PRO A 413 28.48 12.94 23.89
C PRO A 413 27.12 12.24 23.88
N HIS A 414 26.97 11.20 24.72
CA HIS A 414 25.72 10.44 24.80
C HIS A 414 24.51 11.25 25.30
N SER A 415 24.76 12.31 26.09
CA SER A 415 23.74 13.22 26.60
C SER A 415 23.01 14.00 25.50
N LEU A 416 23.71 14.41 24.44
CA LEU A 416 23.11 15.14 23.31
C LEU A 416 22.10 14.26 22.58
N ILE A 417 22.51 13.03 22.26
CA ILE A 417 21.69 12.07 21.51
C ILE A 417 20.45 11.63 22.30
N SER A 418 20.54 11.50 23.62
CA SER A 418 19.39 11.11 24.46
C SER A 418 18.27 12.16 24.51
N ASN A 419 18.60 13.44 24.27
CA ASN A 419 17.62 14.51 24.19
C ASN A 419 16.94 14.56 22.82
N ILE A 420 17.69 14.21 21.77
CA ILE A 420 17.26 14.25 20.36
C ILE A 420 16.48 13.00 19.94
N PHE A 421 16.95 11.81 20.34
CA PHE A 421 16.32 10.52 20.06
C PHE A 421 15.79 9.90 21.36
N LYS A 422 14.48 9.73 21.43
CA LYS A 422 13.80 9.06 22.56
C LYS A 422 13.29 7.69 22.14
N LEU A 423 13.57 6.68 22.95
CA LEU A 423 13.18 5.29 22.72
C LEU A 423 12.06 4.90 23.68
N ASP A 424 11.00 4.30 23.15
CA ASP A 424 9.88 3.76 23.94
C ASP A 424 9.32 2.47 23.29
N PRO A 425 9.23 1.33 24.00
CA PRO A 425 9.75 1.10 25.35
C PRO A 425 11.28 0.83 25.36
N VAL A 426 11.91 0.82 26.55
CA VAL A 426 13.34 0.46 26.74
C VAL A 426 13.51 -1.05 26.98
N GLU A 427 12.49 -1.72 27.51
CA GLU A 427 12.45 -3.17 27.70
C GLU A 427 11.11 -3.69 27.22
N MET A 428 11.10 -4.87 26.60
CA MET A 428 9.89 -5.50 26.08
C MET A 428 9.95 -7.02 26.22
N SER A 429 8.80 -7.64 26.48
CA SER A 429 8.62 -9.09 26.46
C SER A 429 7.77 -9.47 25.27
N ILE A 430 8.29 -10.32 24.38
CA ILE A 430 7.66 -10.70 23.13
C ILE A 430 7.22 -12.17 23.24
N PRO A 431 5.91 -12.47 23.09
CA PRO A 431 5.43 -13.84 23.08
C PRO A 431 6.08 -14.69 21.97
N GLY A 432 6.01 -16.01 22.11
CA GLY A 432 6.49 -16.95 21.10
C GLY A 432 5.83 -16.71 19.75
N LEU A 433 6.62 -16.73 18.66
CA LEU A 433 6.19 -16.51 17.28
C LEU A 433 5.38 -15.21 17.07
N SER A 434 5.62 -14.20 17.92
CA SER A 434 4.91 -12.92 17.92
C SER A 434 5.87 -11.76 17.66
N HIS A 435 5.33 -10.54 17.69
CA HIS A 435 6.08 -9.31 17.50
C HIS A 435 5.57 -8.20 18.40
N ALA A 436 6.42 -7.21 18.64
CA ALA A 436 6.04 -5.96 19.26
C ALA A 436 6.85 -4.80 18.65
N PHE A 437 6.41 -3.56 18.89
CA PHE A 437 6.97 -2.39 18.22
C PHE A 437 7.85 -1.58 19.18
N ALA A 438 9.03 -1.20 18.70
CA ALA A 438 9.91 -0.22 19.32
C ALA A 438 9.71 1.13 18.62
N THR A 439 9.40 2.19 19.36
CA THR A 439 9.21 3.53 18.80
C THR A 439 10.41 4.40 19.10
N VAL A 440 11.03 4.96 18.05
CA VAL A 440 12.06 5.99 18.17
C VAL A 440 11.47 7.33 17.76
N THR A 441 11.58 8.31 18.65
CA THR A 441 11.14 9.68 18.41
C THR A 441 12.35 10.57 18.19
N PHE A 442 12.43 11.21 17.03
CA PHE A 442 13.46 12.19 16.66
C PHE A 442 12.92 13.62 16.82
N THR A 443 13.61 14.45 17.58
CA THR A 443 13.26 15.85 17.84
C THR A 443 14.51 16.74 17.67
N PRO A 444 14.83 17.19 16.45
CA PRO A 444 16.01 18.03 16.21
C PRO A 444 15.82 19.44 16.76
N GLU A 445 16.82 19.96 17.48
CA GLU A 445 16.81 21.33 18.03
C GLU A 445 17.49 22.36 17.11
N GLN A 446 18.36 21.90 16.21
CA GLN A 446 19.10 22.72 15.27
C GLN A 446 19.14 22.08 13.87
N LYS A 447 19.51 22.88 12.86
CA LYS A 447 19.68 22.43 11.48
C LYS A 447 21.00 21.68 11.30
N GLU A 448 21.07 20.47 11.86
CA GLU A 448 22.24 19.59 11.85
C GLU A 448 21.85 18.14 11.54
N ASP A 449 22.84 17.34 11.15
CA ASP A 449 22.72 15.90 10.97
C ASP A 449 22.95 15.18 12.30
N TYR A 450 22.00 14.35 12.70
CA TYR A 450 22.11 13.56 13.93
C TYR A 450 22.10 12.07 13.61
N GLN A 451 22.90 11.29 14.33
CA GLN A 451 22.98 9.85 14.13
C GLN A 451 23.19 9.11 15.45
N CYS A 452 22.60 7.92 15.55
CA CYS A 452 22.72 7.04 16.69
C CYS A 452 22.62 5.57 16.24
N THR A 453 23.00 4.66 17.13
CA THR A 453 22.91 3.22 16.90
C THR A 453 21.77 2.66 17.75
N PHE A 454 20.77 2.06 17.10
CA PHE A 454 19.72 1.30 17.76
C PHE A 454 20.19 -0.14 17.96
N THR A 455 20.06 -0.67 19.17
CA THR A 455 20.41 -2.05 19.50
C THR A 455 19.30 -2.70 20.31
N ALA A 456 18.79 -3.83 19.82
CA ALA A 456 17.90 -4.73 20.54
C ALA A 456 18.67 -5.99 20.95
N SER A 457 18.83 -6.21 22.25
CA SER A 457 19.60 -7.33 22.81
C SER A 457 18.70 -8.30 23.54
N LEU A 458 18.80 -9.58 23.21
CA LEU A 458 18.10 -10.63 23.94
C LEU A 458 18.67 -10.77 25.37
N VAL A 459 17.80 -10.78 26.38
CA VAL A 459 18.20 -11.02 27.77
C VAL A 459 18.48 -12.51 27.96
N SER A 460 19.72 -12.86 28.30
CA SER A 460 20.07 -14.25 28.62
C SER A 460 19.50 -14.65 29.99
N PRO A 461 18.84 -15.81 30.11
CA PRO A 461 18.38 -16.31 31.40
C PRO A 461 19.58 -16.52 32.35
N LYS A 462 19.51 -15.98 33.56
CA LYS A 462 20.58 -16.07 34.58
C LYS A 462 20.93 -17.51 35.00
N SER A 463 20.17 -18.52 34.58
CA SER A 463 20.33 -19.93 34.95
C SER A 463 21.12 -20.79 33.95
N SER A 464 21.49 -20.27 32.77
CA SER A 464 22.26 -21.05 31.79
C SER A 464 23.76 -20.87 32.01
N SER A 465 24.46 -21.95 32.35
CA SER A 465 25.92 -22.03 32.47
C SER A 465 26.69 -21.91 31.15
N VAL A 466 26.04 -21.45 30.07
CA VAL A 466 26.60 -21.38 28.71
C VAL A 466 26.97 -19.93 28.41
N LYS A 467 28.26 -19.67 28.22
CA LYS A 467 28.80 -18.37 27.75
C LYS A 467 28.57 -18.20 26.25
N THR A 468 27.32 -18.08 25.81
CA THR A 468 26.99 -17.66 24.43
C THR A 468 26.69 -16.16 24.43
N LYS A 469 27.33 -15.43 23.50
CA LYS A 469 27.05 -14.01 23.28
C LYS A 469 25.56 -13.87 22.91
N PRO A 470 24.76 -13.04 23.60
CA PRO A 470 23.35 -12.89 23.28
C PRO A 470 23.19 -12.38 21.84
N GLN A 471 22.18 -12.89 21.13
CA GLN A 471 21.82 -12.37 19.82
C GLN A 471 21.44 -10.89 19.95
N GLN A 472 21.97 -10.05 19.05
CA GLN A 472 21.72 -8.61 19.05
C GLN A 472 21.36 -8.16 17.64
N LEU A 473 20.22 -7.49 17.51
CA LEU A 473 19.84 -6.77 16.30
C LEU A 473 20.35 -5.33 16.42
N THR A 474 21.10 -4.85 15.42
CA THR A 474 21.64 -3.49 15.44
C THR A 474 21.52 -2.83 14.07
N PHE A 475 21.10 -1.57 14.04
CA PHE A 475 21.11 -0.72 12.85
C PHE A 475 21.30 0.75 13.24
N THR A 476 21.69 1.56 12.28
CA THR A 476 21.89 3.00 12.47
C THR A 476 20.57 3.74 12.29
N VAL A 477 20.30 4.73 13.13
CA VAL A 477 19.19 5.68 12.96
C VAL A 477 19.76 7.07 12.82
N SER A 478 19.37 7.81 11.79
CA SER A 478 19.78 9.21 11.58
C SER A 478 18.62 10.10 11.16
N GLY A 479 18.81 11.42 11.26
CA GLY A 479 17.90 12.41 10.70
C GLY A 479 18.57 13.77 10.64
N GLU A 480 18.19 14.57 9.65
CA GLU A 480 18.59 15.98 9.55
C GLU A 480 17.44 16.86 10.04
N GLY A 481 17.75 17.88 10.84
CA GLY A 481 16.81 18.94 11.18
C GLY A 481 16.73 19.96 10.05
N HIS A 482 15.53 20.28 9.55
CA HIS A 482 15.37 21.29 8.50
C HIS A 482 14.59 22.51 8.98
N VAL A 483 14.91 23.66 8.40
CA VAL A 483 14.17 24.91 8.61
C VAL A 483 13.33 25.24 7.38
N PRO A 484 12.13 25.83 7.55
CA PRO A 484 11.30 26.27 6.43
C PRO A 484 12.01 27.34 5.59
N GLN A 485 11.90 27.26 4.26
CA GLN A 485 12.63 28.16 3.34
C GLN A 485 11.73 28.67 2.22
N VAL A 486 10.87 29.62 2.55
CA VAL A 486 10.09 30.38 1.57
C VAL A 486 10.93 31.57 1.12
N THR A 487 10.95 31.83 -0.18
CA THR A 487 11.67 32.95 -0.78
C THR A 487 10.80 33.66 -1.80
N VAL A 488 11.14 34.92 -2.08
CA VAL A 488 10.48 35.73 -3.12
C VAL A 488 11.25 35.52 -4.42
N GLU A 489 10.60 34.89 -5.40
CA GLU A 489 11.13 34.66 -6.76
C GLU A 489 10.82 35.85 -7.68
N CYS A 490 9.69 36.52 -7.48
CA CYS A 490 9.32 37.76 -8.16
C CYS A 490 8.58 38.66 -7.17
N PRO A 491 8.95 39.95 -7.01
CA PRO A 491 9.91 40.73 -7.80
C PRO A 491 11.37 40.30 -7.60
N GLY A 492 12.20 40.53 -8.62
CA GLY A 492 13.66 40.38 -8.52
C GLY A 492 14.36 41.62 -7.94
N LEU A 493 13.68 42.78 -7.97
CA LEU A 493 14.19 44.04 -7.45
C LEU A 493 14.25 44.04 -5.91
N ARG A 494 15.37 44.52 -5.37
CA ARG A 494 15.60 44.66 -3.93
C ARG A 494 15.99 46.09 -3.55
N SER A 495 15.57 46.51 -2.37
CA SER A 495 16.01 47.75 -1.71
C SER A 495 17.50 47.66 -1.32
N LYS A 496 18.14 48.78 -0.94
CA LYS A 496 19.50 48.81 -0.36
C LYS A 496 19.71 47.81 0.78
N ARG A 497 18.65 47.56 1.56
CA ARG A 497 18.67 46.64 2.70
C ARG A 497 18.43 45.17 2.33
N GLY A 498 18.28 44.86 1.04
CA GLY A 498 18.01 43.51 0.53
C GLY A 498 16.54 43.09 0.51
N THR A 499 15.62 43.93 1.02
CA THR A 499 14.17 43.69 1.04
C THR A 499 13.60 43.71 -0.38
N PRO A 500 12.79 42.71 -0.80
CA PRO A 500 12.12 42.74 -2.10
C PRO A 500 11.14 43.93 -2.24
N VAL A 501 11.08 44.53 -3.43
CA VAL A 501 10.29 45.73 -3.70
C VAL A 501 9.42 45.54 -4.94
N LEU A 502 8.11 45.76 -4.80
CA LEU A 502 7.20 45.94 -5.92
C LEU A 502 7.03 47.44 -6.20
N ARG A 503 7.66 47.89 -7.29
CA ARG A 503 7.65 49.29 -7.71
C ARG A 503 6.59 49.50 -8.79
N PHE A 504 5.49 50.14 -8.40
CA PHE A 504 4.42 50.56 -9.29
C PHE A 504 4.77 51.88 -9.98
N ARG A 505 4.07 52.15 -11.07
CA ARG A 505 4.18 53.39 -11.83
C ARG A 505 3.47 54.53 -11.13
N ARG A 506 3.83 55.74 -11.52
CA ARG A 506 2.99 56.91 -11.31
C ARG A 506 1.72 56.76 -12.16
N LEU A 507 0.55 56.71 -11.52
CA LEU A 507 -0.75 56.49 -12.17
C LEU A 507 -1.70 57.66 -11.95
N LEU A 508 -2.56 57.92 -12.93
CA LEU A 508 -3.69 58.84 -12.76
C LEU A 508 -4.69 58.27 -11.75
N LEU A 509 -5.30 59.15 -10.96
CA LEU A 509 -6.37 58.75 -10.05
C LEU A 509 -7.50 58.05 -10.83
N GLY A 510 -7.87 56.85 -10.36
CA GLY A 510 -8.88 56.00 -10.99
C GLY A 510 -8.29 54.84 -11.81
N ASP A 511 -7.07 54.99 -12.33
CA ASP A 511 -6.36 53.93 -13.03
C ASP A 511 -5.79 52.90 -12.04
N SER A 512 -5.46 51.72 -12.56
CA SER A 512 -4.86 50.64 -11.76
C SER A 512 -3.78 49.91 -12.52
N GLN A 513 -2.74 49.48 -11.80
CA GLN A 513 -1.69 48.61 -12.32
C GLN A 513 -1.66 47.30 -11.53
N THR A 514 -1.32 46.21 -12.21
CA THR A 514 -1.11 44.89 -11.61
C THR A 514 0.33 44.45 -11.81
N LEU A 515 0.98 43.96 -10.75
CA LEU A 515 2.31 43.35 -10.78
C LEU A 515 2.26 41.94 -10.17
N PRO A 516 3.04 40.98 -10.69
CA PRO A 516 3.09 39.62 -10.16
C PRO A 516 3.96 39.53 -8.90
N LEU A 517 3.53 38.71 -7.94
CA LEU A 517 4.30 38.27 -6.78
C LEU A 517 4.37 36.74 -6.80
N VAL A 518 5.57 36.18 -6.73
CA VAL A 518 5.79 34.73 -6.73
C VAL A 518 6.60 34.34 -5.50
N LEU A 519 5.97 33.54 -4.64
CA LEU A 519 6.59 32.98 -3.43
C LEU A 519 6.89 31.50 -3.67
N ARG A 520 8.14 31.08 -3.46
CA ARG A 520 8.59 29.70 -3.74
C ARG A 520 9.19 29.04 -2.51
N ASN A 521 8.83 27.78 -2.28
CA ASN A 521 9.49 26.95 -1.27
C ASN A 521 10.75 26.30 -1.86
N ASN A 522 11.92 26.82 -1.50
CA ASN A 522 13.22 26.29 -1.90
C ASN A 522 13.76 25.23 -0.91
N GLY A 523 13.07 25.04 0.21
CA GLY A 523 13.39 24.01 1.20
C GLY A 523 12.95 22.62 0.75
N ILE A 524 13.35 21.61 1.52
CA ILE A 524 12.94 20.21 1.28
C ILE A 524 11.73 19.78 2.12
N ILE A 525 11.35 20.61 3.11
CA ILE A 525 10.18 20.39 3.94
C ILE A 525 8.97 21.18 3.42
N PRO A 526 7.76 20.60 3.49
CA PRO A 526 6.53 21.36 3.23
C PRO A 526 6.43 22.53 4.21
N THR A 527 6.18 23.73 3.72
CA THR A 527 6.17 24.94 4.55
C THR A 527 4.78 25.54 4.63
N LYS A 528 4.30 25.75 5.86
CA LYS A 528 3.05 26.48 6.16
C LYS A 528 3.35 27.94 6.44
N PHE A 529 2.65 28.86 5.79
CA PHE A 529 2.78 30.30 6.02
C PHE A 529 1.48 31.04 5.70
N THR A 530 1.41 32.31 6.08
CA THR A 530 0.28 33.20 5.75
C THR A 530 0.80 34.42 5.01
N VAL A 531 -0.08 35.16 4.33
CA VAL A 531 0.29 36.38 3.60
C VAL A 531 -0.67 37.49 4.00
N HIS A 532 -0.13 38.63 4.41
CA HIS A 532 -0.88 39.79 4.90
C HIS A 532 -0.44 41.06 4.17
N ILE A 533 -1.40 41.82 3.64
CA ILE A 533 -1.14 43.18 3.17
C ILE A 533 -1.37 44.15 4.33
N MET A 534 -0.37 44.99 4.59
CA MET A 534 -0.42 46.12 5.51
C MET A 534 -0.45 47.40 4.67
N ASP A 535 -1.63 48.01 4.57
CA ASP A 535 -1.86 49.23 3.83
C ASP A 535 -2.92 50.07 4.54
N ASP A 536 -2.48 51.19 5.13
CA ASP A 536 -3.35 52.09 5.89
C ASP A 536 -4.32 52.88 5.00
N LYS A 537 -4.04 52.97 3.68
CA LYS A 537 -4.80 53.78 2.72
C LYS A 537 -5.73 52.95 1.84
N GLY A 538 -5.61 51.62 1.85
CA GLY A 538 -6.47 50.71 1.10
C GLY A 538 -6.33 50.84 -0.43
N VAL A 539 -5.18 51.26 -0.91
CA VAL A 539 -4.82 51.44 -2.33
C VAL A 539 -4.16 50.20 -2.95
N PHE A 540 -3.70 49.26 -2.12
CA PHE A 540 -3.10 47.99 -2.52
C PHE A 540 -4.02 46.81 -2.20
N PHE A 541 -4.18 45.89 -3.15
CA PHE A 541 -4.94 44.65 -2.94
C PHE A 541 -4.27 43.49 -3.67
N MET A 542 -4.45 42.26 -3.18
CA MET A 542 -3.92 41.07 -3.84
C MET A 542 -5.00 40.07 -4.19
N LYS A 543 -4.78 39.34 -5.28
CA LYS A 543 -5.59 38.20 -5.69
C LYS A 543 -4.67 37.01 -5.94
N GLY A 544 -4.98 35.87 -5.31
CA GLY A 544 -4.29 34.61 -5.60
C GLY A 544 -4.61 34.11 -7.01
N ARG A 545 -3.59 33.66 -7.74
CA ARG A 545 -3.77 32.89 -8.98
C ARG A 545 -4.07 31.43 -8.67
N GLN A 546 -4.28 30.61 -9.71
CA GLN A 546 -4.59 29.19 -9.54
C GLN A 546 -3.57 28.43 -8.68
N SER A 547 -2.27 28.75 -8.78
CA SER A 547 -1.22 28.11 -7.96
C SER A 547 -1.37 28.43 -6.47
N ALA A 548 -1.62 29.69 -6.11
CA ALA A 548 -1.88 30.09 -4.73
C ALA A 548 -3.21 29.50 -4.19
N LEU A 549 -4.25 29.43 -5.02
CA LEU A 549 -5.55 28.85 -4.63
C LEU A 549 -5.46 27.34 -4.35
N ARG A 550 -4.61 26.61 -5.08
CA ARG A 550 -4.33 25.19 -4.82
C ARG A 550 -3.52 24.97 -3.54
N ALA A 551 -2.64 25.91 -3.20
CA ALA A 551 -1.86 25.87 -1.98
C ALA A 551 -2.66 26.31 -0.74
N PHE A 552 -3.84 26.92 -0.93
CA PHE A 552 -4.66 27.45 0.14
C PHE A 552 -5.41 26.34 0.88
N HIS A 553 -5.18 26.22 2.19
CA HIS A 553 -5.82 25.24 3.04
C HIS A 553 -6.54 25.94 4.19
N ILE A 554 -7.77 25.51 4.44
CA ILE A 554 -8.52 25.82 5.65
C ILE A 554 -8.37 24.58 6.52
N ALA A 555 -7.88 24.73 7.75
CA ALA A 555 -7.74 23.59 8.65
C ALA A 555 -9.09 22.90 8.82
N ASP A 556 -9.18 21.64 8.40
CA ASP A 556 -10.31 20.78 8.76
C ASP A 556 -10.37 20.64 10.28
N MET A 557 -11.58 20.54 10.82
CA MET A 557 -11.77 20.34 12.25
C MET A 557 -11.09 19.04 12.70
N GLU A 558 -9.95 19.15 13.36
CA GLU A 558 -9.32 18.04 14.08
C GLU A 558 -10.34 17.49 15.11
N LYS A 559 -10.81 16.27 14.86
CA LYS A 559 -11.55 15.48 15.85
C LYS A 559 -10.54 14.83 16.78
N ASP A 560 -10.47 15.30 18.02
CA ASP A 560 -9.79 14.56 19.09
C ASP A 560 -10.42 13.15 19.23
N SER A 561 -9.63 12.19 19.72
CA SER A 561 -9.98 10.77 19.98
C SER A 561 -11.16 10.54 20.96
N THR A 562 -11.82 11.62 21.41
CA THR A 562 -13.00 11.62 22.28
C THR A 562 -14.25 12.23 21.62
N GLY A 563 -14.19 12.59 20.33
CA GLY A 563 -15.35 13.09 19.57
C GLY A 563 -15.83 14.49 19.97
N LYS A 564 -15.13 15.21 20.86
CA LYS A 564 -15.45 16.60 21.21
C LYS A 564 -14.70 17.55 20.29
N ALA A 565 -15.44 18.35 19.53
CA ALA A 565 -14.89 19.35 18.63
C ALA A 565 -14.13 20.44 19.42
N LYS A 566 -12.84 20.64 19.12
CA LYS A 566 -12.10 21.82 19.59
C LYS A 566 -12.73 23.07 18.99
N LYS A 567 -13.19 23.97 19.85
CA LYS A 567 -13.63 25.33 19.50
C LYS A 567 -12.42 26.19 19.15
N ARG A 568 -12.05 26.25 17.87
CA ARG A 568 -11.49 27.43 17.16
C ARG A 568 -11.12 27.01 15.73
N PRO A 569 -11.68 27.61 14.68
CA PRO A 569 -11.09 27.48 13.35
C PRO A 569 -9.69 28.13 13.39
N GLU A 570 -8.65 27.35 13.10
CA GLU A 570 -7.33 27.92 12.85
C GLU A 570 -7.40 28.85 11.63
N LYS A 571 -6.64 29.94 11.64
CA LYS A 571 -6.61 30.90 10.53
C LYS A 571 -6.19 30.18 9.24
N PRO A 572 -6.76 30.55 8.08
CA PRO A 572 -6.38 29.95 6.81
C PRO A 572 -4.89 30.16 6.52
N TYR A 573 -4.24 29.16 5.91
CA TYR A 573 -2.81 29.19 5.60
C TYR A 573 -2.52 28.64 4.19
N LEU A 574 -1.33 28.95 3.68
CA LEU A 574 -0.77 28.39 2.46
C LEU A 574 0.21 27.26 2.81
N LEU A 575 0.11 26.13 2.13
CA LEU A 575 1.04 25.01 2.23
C LEU A 575 1.73 24.82 0.86
N LEU A 576 3.05 25.00 0.84
CA LEU A 576 3.85 24.75 -0.36
C LEU A 576 4.77 23.54 -0.15
N GLU A 577 4.67 22.56 -1.03
CA GLU A 577 5.63 21.46 -1.12
C GLU A 577 6.98 21.94 -1.68
N HIS A 578 8.00 21.11 -1.55
CA HIS A 578 9.32 21.36 -2.12
C HIS A 578 9.23 21.74 -3.61
N GLY A 579 9.81 22.89 -3.97
CA GLY A 579 9.90 23.37 -5.35
C GLY A 579 8.62 23.99 -5.90
N GLN A 580 7.51 24.00 -5.15
CA GLN A 580 6.27 24.67 -5.56
C GLN A 580 6.31 26.18 -5.32
N SER A 581 5.59 26.91 -6.16
CA SER A 581 5.41 28.36 -6.05
C SER A 581 3.93 28.74 -5.92
N ALA A 582 3.64 29.76 -5.10
CA ALA A 582 2.36 30.43 -5.03
C ALA A 582 2.45 31.79 -5.74
N GLU A 583 1.59 32.00 -6.73
CA GLU A 583 1.54 33.25 -7.50
C GLU A 583 0.36 34.13 -7.09
N PHE A 584 0.61 35.42 -6.98
CA PHE A 584 -0.37 36.45 -6.66
C PHE A 584 -0.29 37.60 -7.65
N ASP A 585 -1.43 38.17 -7.97
CA ASP A 585 -1.54 39.46 -8.67
C ASP A 585 -1.73 40.55 -7.61
N VAL A 586 -0.76 41.46 -7.51
CA VAL A 586 -0.81 42.61 -6.61
C VAL A 586 -1.22 43.83 -7.41
N PHE A 587 -2.26 44.52 -6.96
CA PHE A 587 -2.86 45.65 -7.62
C PHE A 587 -2.57 46.93 -6.85
N PHE A 588 -2.33 48.01 -7.57
CA PHE A 588 -2.23 49.37 -7.06
C PHE A 588 -3.27 50.24 -7.76
N LYS A 589 -4.15 50.87 -6.96
CA LYS A 589 -5.17 51.82 -7.43
C LYS A 589 -5.12 53.07 -6.55
N PRO A 590 -4.39 54.12 -6.93
CA PRO A 590 -4.25 55.31 -6.11
C PRO A 590 -5.57 56.09 -6.01
N THR A 591 -5.87 56.53 -4.80
CA THR A 591 -6.99 57.43 -4.48
C THR A 591 -6.54 58.85 -4.16
N LEU A 592 -5.23 59.05 -3.91
CA LEU A 592 -4.61 60.32 -3.55
C LEU A 592 -3.47 60.65 -4.50
N ALA A 593 -3.34 61.92 -4.87
CA ALA A 593 -2.30 62.41 -5.77
C ALA A 593 -0.96 62.62 -5.04
N GLN A 594 -0.39 61.54 -4.49
CA GLN A 594 0.86 61.54 -3.75
C GLN A 594 1.55 60.16 -3.81
N ARG A 595 2.77 60.09 -3.27
CA ARG A 595 3.46 58.82 -3.01
C ARG A 595 2.72 58.02 -1.94
N LEU A 596 2.54 56.73 -2.21
CA LEU A 596 1.82 55.78 -1.39
C LEU A 596 2.70 54.54 -1.19
N GLU A 597 2.80 54.11 0.07
CA GLU A 597 3.59 52.96 0.49
C GLU A 597 2.71 51.93 1.17
N GLY A 598 3.05 50.66 1.01
CA GLY A 598 2.44 49.53 1.68
C GLY A 598 3.46 48.43 1.91
N LYS A 599 3.08 47.39 2.66
CA LYS A 599 3.96 46.23 2.89
C LYS A 599 3.18 44.93 2.80
N ILE A 600 3.75 43.92 2.17
CA ILE A 600 3.27 42.53 2.24
C ILE A 600 4.16 41.79 3.22
N ARG A 601 3.53 41.18 4.21
CA ARG A 601 4.17 40.44 5.29
C ARG A 601 3.84 38.97 5.19
N VAL A 602 4.89 38.15 5.17
CA VAL A 602 4.80 36.70 5.06
C VAL A 602 5.51 36.08 6.27
N PRO A 603 4.77 35.84 7.38
CA PRO A 603 5.33 35.16 8.52
C PRO A 603 5.49 33.67 8.20
N VAL A 604 6.73 33.19 8.31
CA VAL A 604 7.09 31.79 8.11
C VAL A 604 7.30 31.15 9.49
N SER A 605 6.88 29.90 9.64
CA SER A 605 7.08 29.15 10.88
C SER A 605 8.56 29.14 11.29
N GLY A 606 8.87 29.48 12.55
CA GLY A 606 10.25 29.56 13.07
C GLY A 606 10.79 30.98 13.28
N ASN A 607 9.92 31.98 13.50
CA ASN A 607 10.27 33.39 13.74
C ASN A 607 10.98 34.12 12.58
N SER A 608 10.97 33.54 11.37
CA SER A 608 11.44 34.23 10.16
C SER A 608 10.27 34.93 9.49
N GLU A 609 10.40 36.24 9.25
CA GLU A 609 9.39 37.06 8.60
C GLU A 609 9.97 37.65 7.31
N ILE A 610 9.21 37.54 6.21
CA ILE A 610 9.58 38.13 4.93
C ILE A 610 8.68 39.35 4.73
N ASP A 611 9.29 40.53 4.71
CA ASP A 611 8.62 41.77 4.34
C ASP A 611 8.92 42.11 2.87
N ILE A 612 7.91 42.52 2.12
CA ILE A 612 8.00 43.01 0.74
C ILE A 612 7.42 44.42 0.71
N GLU A 613 8.18 45.38 0.19
CA GLU A 613 7.78 46.79 0.14
C GLU A 613 6.97 47.07 -1.13
N LEU A 614 5.85 47.78 -0.99
CA LEU A 614 5.01 48.23 -2.09
C LEU A 614 5.15 49.74 -2.21
N VAL A 615 5.46 50.24 -3.40
CA VAL A 615 5.59 51.68 -3.64
C VAL A 615 4.89 52.06 -4.93
N GLY A 616 4.01 53.06 -4.87
CA GLY A 616 3.37 53.66 -6.03
C GLY A 616 3.13 55.15 -5.82
N GLU A 617 2.74 55.85 -6.88
CA GLU A 617 2.40 57.26 -6.81
C GLU A 617 1.11 57.52 -7.59
N GLY A 618 0.16 58.24 -6.98
CA GLY A 618 -1.00 58.77 -7.67
C GLY A 618 -0.73 60.20 -8.14
N HIS A 619 -1.30 60.61 -9.26
CA HIS A 619 -1.35 62.01 -9.69
C HIS A 619 -2.74 62.40 -10.20
N ASN A 620 -3.04 63.69 -10.22
CA ASN A 620 -4.27 64.25 -10.80
C ASN A 620 -3.92 65.37 -11.78
N ASP A 621 -3.03 65.06 -12.72
CA ASP A 621 -2.54 66.01 -13.71
C ASP A 621 -3.61 66.23 -14.80
N ASP A 622 -3.94 67.49 -15.12
CA ASP A 622 -4.95 67.84 -16.13
C ASP A 622 -4.46 67.50 -17.57
N PHE A 623 -3.15 67.48 -17.80
CA PHE A 623 -2.54 67.13 -19.09
C PHE A 623 -1.76 65.82 -18.95
N THR A 624 -2.12 64.80 -19.75
CA THR A 624 -1.50 63.47 -19.65
C THR A 624 -0.91 63.01 -20.98
N LEU A 625 0.17 62.21 -20.87
CA LEU A 625 0.78 61.47 -21.97
C LEU A 625 0.26 60.04 -21.94
N ASP A 626 -0.72 59.74 -22.79
CA ASP A 626 -1.39 58.44 -22.85
C ASP A 626 -0.87 57.60 -24.03
N ASN A 627 -1.11 56.28 -23.98
CA ASN A 627 -0.74 55.34 -25.05
C ASN A 627 0.75 55.37 -25.43
N LEU A 628 1.66 55.58 -24.45
CA LEU A 628 3.10 55.55 -24.72
C LEU A 628 3.55 54.11 -25.11
N PRO A 629 4.27 53.93 -26.23
CA PRO A 629 4.73 52.62 -26.67
C PRO A 629 5.90 52.11 -25.82
N GLY A 630 5.80 50.86 -25.34
CA GLY A 630 6.78 50.24 -24.43
C GLY A 630 6.28 50.09 -22.98
N LEU A 631 5.14 50.72 -22.65
CA LEU A 631 4.52 50.63 -21.33
C LEU A 631 4.08 49.22 -20.90
N ALA A 632 4.05 48.19 -21.73
CA ALA A 632 3.79 46.82 -21.23
C ALA A 632 5.06 46.13 -20.73
N GLU A 633 6.21 46.44 -21.34
CA GLU A 633 7.50 45.77 -21.11
C GLU A 633 8.28 46.42 -19.95
N ASP A 634 8.15 47.74 -19.75
CA ASP A 634 8.85 48.49 -18.69
C ASP A 634 8.50 48.06 -17.26
N SER A 635 7.33 47.47 -17.04
CA SER A 635 6.91 46.97 -15.71
C SER A 635 7.71 45.75 -15.27
N GLN A 636 8.18 44.94 -16.22
CA GLN A 636 9.03 43.78 -15.93
C GLN A 636 10.49 44.22 -15.76
N GLU A 637 11.00 45.12 -16.59
CA GLU A 637 12.37 45.63 -16.46
C GLU A 637 12.59 46.43 -15.16
N SER A 638 11.62 47.26 -14.75
CA SER A 638 11.74 48.05 -13.51
C SER A 638 11.69 47.22 -12.23
N ASN A 639 11.18 46.00 -12.30
CA ASN A 639 11.14 45.04 -11.19
C ASN A 639 12.06 43.82 -11.42
N ALA A 640 12.93 43.89 -12.44
CA ALA A 640 13.91 42.86 -12.75
C ALA A 640 15.00 42.79 -11.68
N GLU A 641 15.81 41.72 -11.73
CA GLU A 641 16.85 41.46 -10.75
C GLU A 641 17.86 42.62 -10.67
N GLY A 642 17.95 43.24 -9.48
CA GLY A 642 18.78 44.41 -9.25
C GLY A 642 18.61 44.98 -7.84
N ASN A 643 19.56 45.80 -7.41
CA ASN A 643 19.52 46.50 -6.12
C ASN A 643 19.34 48.00 -6.34
N LEU A 644 18.45 48.64 -5.59
CA LEU A 644 18.30 50.10 -5.61
C LEU A 644 19.50 50.78 -4.95
N GLU A 645 20.04 51.81 -5.61
CA GLU A 645 21.19 52.60 -5.14
C GLU A 645 20.78 53.77 -4.22
N ASP A 646 19.48 54.06 -4.08
CA ASP A 646 18.92 55.14 -3.25
C ASP A 646 18.03 54.61 -2.11
N ASP A 647 18.01 55.33 -0.97
CA ASP A 647 17.17 54.99 0.19
C ASP A 647 15.70 55.35 -0.03
N ILE A 648 15.44 56.34 -0.90
CA ILE A 648 14.09 56.75 -1.28
C ILE A 648 13.70 55.97 -2.53
N ILE A 649 12.78 55.03 -2.36
CA ILE A 649 12.20 54.27 -3.46
C ILE A 649 11.14 55.16 -4.12
N GLU A 650 11.47 55.79 -5.25
CA GLU A 650 10.49 56.56 -6.03
C GLU A 650 9.55 55.63 -6.84
N ALA A 651 8.40 56.11 -7.30
CA ALA A 651 7.61 55.36 -8.28
C ALA A 651 8.32 55.34 -9.66
N VAL A 652 7.93 54.43 -10.55
CA VAL A 652 8.43 54.48 -11.95
C VAL A 652 7.72 55.62 -12.67
N ARG A 653 8.44 56.68 -13.04
CA ARG A 653 7.92 57.74 -13.91
C ARG A 653 7.76 57.18 -15.32
N ALA A 654 6.52 57.09 -15.79
CA ALA A 654 6.14 56.32 -16.99
C ALA A 654 6.27 57.10 -18.32
N ASN A 655 6.76 58.34 -18.31
CA ASN A 655 6.89 59.16 -19.51
C ASN A 655 8.12 58.80 -20.33
N HIS A 656 8.29 57.52 -20.72
CA HIS A 656 9.44 57.03 -21.48
C HIS A 656 8.97 56.34 -22.77
N ILE A 657 9.52 56.76 -23.92
CA ILE A 657 9.33 56.08 -25.21
C ILE A 657 10.63 55.38 -25.61
N LYS A 658 10.53 54.06 -25.84
CA LYS A 658 11.61 53.23 -26.37
C LYS A 658 11.42 53.00 -27.86
N PHE A 659 12.37 53.48 -28.67
CA PHE A 659 12.42 53.18 -30.11
C PHE A 659 13.06 51.81 -30.40
N GLY A 660 13.88 51.30 -29.48
CA GLY A 660 14.61 50.05 -29.67
C GLY A 660 15.82 50.19 -30.60
N GLU A 661 16.10 49.13 -31.35
CA GLU A 661 17.17 49.03 -32.33
C GLU A 661 16.71 49.61 -33.69
N CYS A 662 17.36 50.67 -34.17
CA CYS A 662 17.07 51.35 -35.42
C CYS A 662 18.27 51.31 -36.37
N ALA A 663 18.03 51.17 -37.67
CA ALA A 663 19.10 51.24 -38.66
C ALA A 663 19.58 52.69 -38.90
N VAL A 664 20.85 52.86 -39.23
CA VAL A 664 21.38 54.18 -39.63
C VAL A 664 20.70 54.64 -40.93
N GLY A 665 20.15 55.84 -40.91
CA GLY A 665 19.45 56.45 -42.05
C GLY A 665 17.97 56.07 -42.19
N GLU A 666 17.48 55.06 -41.45
CA GLU A 666 16.06 54.68 -41.41
C GLU A 666 15.23 55.71 -40.62
N LEU A 667 13.97 55.88 -41.01
CA LEU A 667 12.99 56.68 -40.29
C LEU A 667 12.24 55.76 -39.34
N CYS A 668 12.51 55.88 -38.04
CA CYS A 668 11.79 55.14 -37.00
C CYS A 668 10.70 56.03 -36.39
N ASP A 669 9.42 55.71 -36.55
CA ASP A 669 8.33 56.45 -35.95
C ASP A 669 7.63 55.68 -34.81
N LYS A 670 7.23 56.43 -33.79
CA LYS A 670 6.39 55.98 -32.67
C LYS A 670 5.29 56.99 -32.46
N THR A 671 4.12 56.54 -32.03
CA THR A 671 2.99 57.42 -31.74
C THR A 671 2.53 57.27 -30.31
N PHE A 672 2.09 58.37 -29.70
CA PHE A 672 1.44 58.41 -28.40
C PHE A 672 0.34 59.48 -28.44
N THR A 673 -0.41 59.64 -27.35
CA THR A 673 -1.55 60.56 -27.29
C THR A 673 -1.33 61.59 -26.19
N VAL A 674 -1.61 62.86 -26.49
CA VAL A 674 -1.74 63.90 -25.45
C VAL A 674 -3.23 64.11 -25.19
N THR A 675 -3.62 64.17 -23.92
CA THR A 675 -5.02 64.30 -23.54
C THR A 675 -5.19 65.45 -22.56
N ASN A 676 -6.18 66.30 -22.82
CA ASN A 676 -6.65 67.29 -21.87
C ASN A 676 -7.80 66.69 -21.04
N ARG A 677 -7.53 66.44 -19.76
CA ARG A 677 -8.47 65.88 -18.78
C ARG A 677 -9.17 66.95 -17.93
N SER A 678 -8.89 68.22 -18.19
CA SER A 678 -9.67 69.32 -17.62
C SER A 678 -11.13 69.24 -18.06
N LYS A 679 -12.05 69.68 -17.19
CA LYS A 679 -13.49 69.71 -17.47
C LYS A 679 -13.93 70.93 -18.27
N GLU A 680 -13.20 72.04 -18.16
CA GLU A 680 -13.65 73.34 -18.66
C GLU A 680 -12.55 74.11 -19.42
N GLU A 681 -11.28 73.84 -19.11
CA GLU A 681 -10.17 74.64 -19.63
C GLU A 681 -9.61 74.07 -20.94
N VAL A 682 -9.42 74.94 -21.93
CA VAL A 682 -8.71 74.60 -23.16
C VAL A 682 -7.20 74.69 -22.91
N MET A 683 -6.44 73.75 -23.46
CA MET A 683 -4.99 73.73 -23.34
C MET A 683 -4.29 73.96 -24.67
N TRP A 684 -3.10 74.53 -24.60
CA TRP A 684 -2.15 74.67 -25.68
C TRP A 684 -0.90 73.90 -25.31
N PHE A 685 -0.30 73.20 -26.28
CA PHE A 685 0.96 72.49 -26.09
C PHE A 685 1.96 72.82 -27.21
N GLU A 686 3.25 72.87 -26.85
CA GLU A 686 4.36 72.96 -27.78
C GLU A 686 5.51 72.03 -27.35
N TRP A 687 5.99 71.20 -28.29
CA TRP A 687 7.19 70.40 -28.11
C TRP A 687 8.45 71.25 -28.32
N LEU A 688 9.21 71.49 -27.26
CA LEU A 688 10.48 72.22 -27.32
C LEU A 688 11.56 71.27 -27.87
N LEU A 689 11.88 71.44 -29.15
CA LEU A 689 12.88 70.63 -29.84
C LEU A 689 14.29 71.05 -29.38
N ALA A 690 14.94 70.20 -28.58
CA ALA A 690 16.33 70.41 -28.18
C ALA A 690 17.35 69.97 -29.25
N ASP A 691 16.98 69.07 -30.17
CA ASP A 691 17.92 68.45 -31.12
C ASP A 691 17.28 68.00 -32.44
N ALA A 692 18.03 68.01 -33.55
CA ALA A 692 17.53 67.65 -34.90
C ALA A 692 17.26 66.14 -35.10
N LEU A 693 17.52 65.32 -34.08
CA LEU A 693 17.39 63.86 -34.13
C LEU A 693 15.95 63.38 -33.98
N PHE A 694 15.11 64.10 -33.23
CA PHE A 694 13.71 63.76 -32.98
C PHE A 694 12.78 64.81 -33.57
N GLN A 695 11.79 64.38 -34.32
CA GLN A 695 10.79 65.25 -34.92
C GLN A 695 9.38 64.90 -34.41
N PHE A 696 8.72 65.87 -33.78
CA PHE A 696 7.35 65.74 -33.30
C PHE A 696 6.36 66.29 -34.32
N SER A 697 5.23 65.59 -34.51
CA SER A 697 4.14 66.01 -35.39
C SER A 697 2.79 65.57 -34.79
N PRO A 698 1.90 66.49 -34.37
CA PRO A 698 2.05 67.95 -34.45
C PRO A 698 3.10 68.45 -33.45
N LYS A 699 3.78 69.56 -33.77
CA LYS A 699 4.69 70.23 -32.83
C LYS A 699 3.90 71.14 -31.90
N VAL A 700 2.89 71.83 -32.43
CA VAL A 700 2.00 72.73 -31.70
C VAL A 700 0.54 72.33 -31.93
N GLY A 701 -0.28 72.38 -30.88
CA GLY A 701 -1.71 72.17 -31.01
C GLY A 701 -2.51 72.64 -29.80
N HIS A 702 -3.82 72.78 -30.00
CA HIS A 702 -4.78 73.09 -28.96
C HIS A 702 -5.51 71.80 -28.52
N LEU A 703 -5.97 71.72 -27.29
CA LEU A 703 -6.74 70.58 -26.79
C LEU A 703 -7.96 71.10 -26.04
N GLN A 704 -9.15 70.81 -26.58
CA GLN A 704 -10.41 71.09 -25.90
C GLN A 704 -10.57 70.20 -24.65
N PRO A 705 -11.40 70.60 -23.67
CA PRO A 705 -11.70 69.77 -22.50
C PRO A 705 -12.16 68.36 -22.88
N GLY A 706 -11.53 67.34 -22.31
CA GLY A 706 -11.82 65.92 -22.60
C GLY A 706 -11.32 65.40 -23.95
N CYS A 707 -10.70 66.23 -24.78
CA CYS A 707 -10.17 65.83 -26.09
C CYS A 707 -8.72 65.36 -26.01
N ALA A 708 -8.35 64.57 -27.03
CA ALA A 708 -7.04 63.98 -27.14
C ALA A 708 -6.50 64.10 -28.57
N LYS A 709 -5.19 64.28 -28.73
CA LYS A 709 -4.51 64.31 -30.03
C LYS A 709 -3.38 63.31 -30.10
N ASN A 710 -3.27 62.61 -31.23
CA ASN A 710 -2.15 61.73 -31.51
C ASN A 710 -0.91 62.53 -31.93
N ILE A 711 0.21 62.27 -31.26
CA ILE A 711 1.54 62.81 -31.53
C ILE A 711 2.40 61.69 -32.13
N ARG A 712 3.02 61.96 -33.28
CA ARG A 712 4.04 61.11 -33.89
C ARG A 712 5.42 61.68 -33.62
N VAL A 713 6.31 60.84 -33.07
CA VAL A 713 7.74 61.13 -32.88
C VAL A 713 8.52 60.31 -33.89
N THR A 714 9.33 60.98 -34.70
CA THR A 714 10.18 60.35 -35.70
C THR A 714 11.65 60.53 -35.33
N LEU A 715 12.36 59.43 -35.18
CA LEU A 715 13.81 59.38 -34.99
C LEU A 715 14.49 59.16 -36.35
N LYS A 716 15.49 59.99 -36.64
CA LYS A 716 16.38 59.79 -37.80
C LYS A 716 17.81 60.21 -37.45
N SER A 717 18.74 59.26 -37.54
CA SER A 717 20.16 59.56 -37.42
C SER A 717 20.92 59.13 -38.67
N LYS A 718 21.86 59.96 -39.12
CA LYS A 718 22.78 59.67 -40.23
C LYS A 718 24.07 58.96 -39.78
N VAL A 719 24.26 58.84 -38.45
CA VAL A 719 25.43 58.22 -37.83
C VAL A 719 24.99 57.28 -36.69
N PRO A 720 25.79 56.27 -36.33
CA PRO A 720 25.53 55.48 -35.14
C PRO A 720 25.43 56.36 -33.90
N VAL A 721 24.37 56.19 -33.11
CA VAL A 721 24.14 56.95 -31.88
C VAL A 721 23.38 56.10 -30.87
N THR A 722 23.89 56.05 -29.64
CA THR A 722 23.18 55.46 -28.51
C THR A 722 22.54 56.57 -27.70
N ILE A 723 21.22 56.63 -27.70
CA ILE A 723 20.45 57.66 -27.02
C ILE A 723 19.99 57.11 -25.66
N LYS A 724 20.72 57.50 -24.61
CA LYS A 724 20.50 57.05 -23.23
C LYS A 724 19.66 58.05 -22.43
N ARG A 725 18.35 58.08 -22.68
CA ARG A 725 17.34 58.84 -21.91
C ARG A 725 17.47 60.39 -21.91
N PRO A 726 17.66 61.09 -23.04
CA PRO A 726 17.39 62.53 -23.08
C PRO A 726 15.92 62.84 -22.75
N SER A 727 15.72 63.90 -21.98
CA SER A 727 14.41 64.49 -21.66
C SER A 727 14.04 65.55 -22.68
N VAL A 728 12.86 65.44 -23.28
CA VAL A 728 12.24 66.44 -24.14
C VAL A 728 11.08 67.07 -23.38
N ASN A 729 11.06 68.39 -23.27
CA ASN A 729 10.03 69.10 -22.53
C ASN A 729 8.91 69.56 -23.48
N CYS A 730 7.67 69.24 -23.10
CA CYS A 730 6.47 69.78 -23.70
C CYS A 730 5.99 70.95 -22.86
N LYS A 731 5.97 72.15 -23.43
CA LYS A 731 5.40 73.32 -22.76
C LYS A 731 3.88 73.26 -22.90
N VAL A 732 3.18 73.27 -21.77
CA VAL A 732 1.71 73.24 -21.71
C VAL A 732 1.23 74.51 -21.03
N ALA A 733 0.15 75.11 -21.55
CA ALA A 733 -0.49 76.28 -20.94
C ALA A 733 -2.01 76.24 -21.13
N LYS A 734 -2.76 76.83 -20.20
CA LYS A 734 -4.21 77.01 -20.36
C LYS A 734 -4.44 78.25 -21.23
N ILE A 735 -5.37 78.17 -22.17
CA ILE A 735 -5.64 79.25 -23.13
C ILE A 735 -7.11 79.65 -23.14
N LYS A 736 -7.36 80.92 -23.46
CA LYS A 736 -8.71 81.44 -23.76
C LYS A 736 -8.72 81.99 -25.18
N TYR A 737 -9.69 81.54 -25.96
CA TYR A 737 -9.90 82.06 -27.30
C TYR A 737 -10.45 83.48 -27.26
N GLN A 738 -10.04 84.28 -28.25
CA GLN A 738 -10.61 85.63 -28.44
C GLN A 738 -11.94 85.58 -29.21
N LEU A 739 -12.24 84.44 -29.84
CA LEU A 739 -13.44 84.18 -30.63
C LEU A 739 -14.43 83.28 -29.84
N PRO A 740 -15.74 83.31 -30.17
CA PRO A 740 -16.74 82.43 -29.56
C PRO A 740 -16.41 80.94 -29.74
N PRO A 741 -16.74 80.05 -28.78
CA PRO A 741 -16.44 78.61 -28.87
C PRO A 741 -16.95 77.93 -30.15
N GLU A 742 -18.07 78.39 -30.71
CA GLU A 742 -18.69 77.83 -31.92
C GLU A 742 -17.86 78.06 -33.19
N GLU A 743 -16.99 79.08 -33.19
CA GLU A 743 -16.15 79.45 -34.32
C GLU A 743 -14.74 78.84 -34.24
N VAL A 744 -14.42 78.15 -33.13
CA VAL A 744 -13.09 77.62 -32.87
C VAL A 744 -13.05 76.12 -33.09
N TYR A 745 -12.29 75.71 -34.10
CA TYR A 745 -12.03 74.32 -34.41
C TYR A 745 -10.82 73.79 -33.63
N ASP A 746 -10.72 72.47 -33.49
CA ASP A 746 -9.65 71.76 -32.77
C ASP A 746 -8.30 71.85 -33.52
N TRP A 747 -7.64 73.00 -33.50
CA TRP A 747 -6.46 73.30 -34.31
C TRP A 747 -5.19 72.52 -33.90
N ASP A 748 -4.41 72.09 -34.90
CA ASP A 748 -2.99 71.74 -34.75
C ASP A 748 -2.18 72.17 -35.99
N ASP A 749 -0.86 72.18 -35.88
CA ASP A 749 0.05 72.61 -36.95
C ASP A 749 0.12 71.66 -38.17
N ARG A 750 -0.61 70.53 -38.14
CA ARG A 750 -0.75 69.61 -39.29
C ARG A 750 -1.94 70.00 -40.17
N MET A 751 -2.86 70.81 -39.67
CA MET A 751 -4.05 71.20 -40.43
C MET A 751 -3.68 71.96 -41.71
N ARG A 752 -4.24 71.52 -42.83
CA ARG A 752 -4.07 72.12 -44.15
C ARG A 752 -5.45 72.31 -44.79
N THR A 753 -5.66 73.44 -45.45
CA THR A 753 -6.85 73.70 -46.27
C THR A 753 -6.47 73.79 -47.73
N GLU A 754 -7.26 73.15 -48.59
CA GLU A 754 -7.10 73.25 -50.03
C GLU A 754 -7.82 74.51 -50.55
N LYS A 755 -7.07 75.41 -51.20
CA LYS A 755 -7.62 76.56 -51.89
C LYS A 755 -7.23 76.48 -53.37
N TRP A 756 -8.23 76.54 -54.24
CA TRP A 756 -7.99 76.61 -55.67
C TRP A 756 -7.71 78.06 -56.04
N GLU A 757 -6.50 78.33 -56.52
CA GLU A 757 -6.08 79.65 -56.99
C GLU A 757 -6.01 79.66 -58.51
N ASP A 758 -6.46 80.75 -59.11
CA ASP A 758 -6.38 80.95 -60.55
C ASP A 758 -4.91 81.15 -60.96
N THR A 759 -4.44 80.34 -61.91
CA THR A 759 -3.07 80.37 -62.43
C THR A 759 -2.95 81.50 -63.45
N THR A 760 -1.79 82.15 -63.52
CA THR A 760 -1.47 83.19 -64.51
C THR A 760 -1.30 82.64 -65.94
N GLU A 761 -1.21 81.32 -66.10
CA GLU A 761 -1.09 80.65 -67.40
C GLU A 761 -2.49 80.45 -68.04
N ARG A 762 -2.64 80.94 -69.28
CA ARG A 762 -3.85 80.74 -70.10
C ARG A 762 -3.49 79.86 -71.30
N LEU A 763 -4.24 78.78 -71.51
CA LEU A 763 -4.17 78.01 -72.76
C LEU A 763 -4.72 78.86 -73.93
N PRO A 764 -4.14 78.79 -75.15
CA PRO A 764 -4.66 79.52 -76.30
C PRO A 764 -6.11 79.10 -76.59
N GLY A 765 -7.07 80.03 -76.39
CA GLY A 765 -8.50 79.81 -76.67
C GLY A 765 -9.42 79.59 -75.45
N ALA A 766 -8.91 79.50 -74.22
CA ALA A 766 -9.74 79.31 -73.02
C ALA A 766 -10.24 80.65 -72.41
N ARG A 767 -11.53 80.74 -72.04
CA ARG A 767 -12.16 81.94 -71.44
C ARG A 767 -11.96 82.11 -69.93
N TRP A 768 -11.45 81.09 -69.21
CA TRP A 768 -11.26 81.13 -67.75
C TRP A 768 -9.83 80.70 -67.38
N PRO A 769 -9.24 81.24 -66.27
CA PRO A 769 -7.91 80.83 -65.81
C PRO A 769 -7.88 79.35 -65.38
N LEU A 770 -6.75 78.67 -65.58
CA LEU A 770 -6.54 77.33 -65.02
C LEU A 770 -6.48 77.40 -63.50
N LYS A 771 -7.28 76.62 -62.78
CA LYS A 771 -7.20 76.57 -61.30
C LYS A 771 -6.08 75.62 -60.87
N ARG A 772 -5.08 76.15 -60.16
CA ARG A 772 -4.05 75.35 -59.49
C ARG A 772 -4.50 75.06 -58.07
N ARG A 773 -4.43 73.79 -57.68
CA ARG A 773 -4.65 73.38 -56.28
C ARG A 773 -3.47 73.88 -55.44
N VAL A 774 -3.74 74.79 -54.51
CA VAL A 774 -2.75 75.28 -53.54
C VAL A 774 -3.18 74.82 -52.14
N VAL A 775 -2.29 74.10 -51.47
CA VAL A 775 -2.51 73.64 -50.11
C VAL A 775 -1.85 74.64 -49.17
N LYS A 776 -2.61 75.32 -48.30
CA LYS A 776 -2.09 76.28 -47.31
C LYS A 776 -2.31 75.76 -45.90
N ALA A 777 -1.39 76.10 -44.99
CA ALA A 777 -1.54 75.83 -43.56
C ALA A 777 -2.67 76.68 -42.99
N VAL A 778 -3.49 76.07 -42.13
CA VAL A 778 -4.55 76.79 -41.42
C VAL A 778 -3.88 77.63 -40.31
N PRO A 779 -4.11 78.95 -40.22
CA PRO A 779 -3.50 79.78 -39.19
C PRO A 779 -3.96 79.34 -37.79
N GLU A 780 -3.11 79.54 -36.79
CA GLU A 780 -3.42 79.30 -35.38
C GLU A 780 -4.52 80.27 -34.90
N PRO A 781 -5.59 79.77 -34.23
CA PRO A 781 -6.63 80.63 -33.69
C PRO A 781 -6.06 81.64 -32.67
N PRO A 782 -6.49 82.92 -32.72
CA PRO A 782 -6.01 83.94 -31.79
C PRO A 782 -6.46 83.60 -30.36
N HIS A 783 -5.49 83.50 -29.46
CA HIS A 783 -5.70 83.09 -28.08
C HIS A 783 -4.83 83.89 -27.11
N THR A 784 -5.16 83.81 -25.82
CA THR A 784 -4.36 84.38 -24.72
C THR A 784 -4.03 83.28 -23.72
N ILE A 785 -2.80 83.29 -23.21
CA ILE A 785 -2.35 82.35 -22.18
C ILE A 785 -2.86 82.84 -20.82
N VAL A 786 -3.50 81.94 -20.06
CA VAL A 786 -3.93 82.23 -18.70
C VAL A 786 -2.71 82.36 -17.80
N GLU A 787 -2.63 83.43 -17.02
CA GLU A 787 -1.47 83.70 -16.14
C GLU A 787 -1.19 82.55 -15.17
N ARG A 788 0.10 82.24 -14.95
CA ARG A 788 0.59 81.15 -14.08
C ARG A 788 0.07 79.74 -14.41
N SER A 789 -0.49 79.53 -15.60
CA SER A 789 -0.95 78.20 -16.04
C SER A 789 0.11 77.40 -16.80
N SER A 790 1.21 78.06 -17.22
CA SER A 790 2.25 77.41 -18.02
C SER A 790 3.15 76.54 -17.15
N HIS A 791 3.36 75.29 -17.58
CA HIS A 791 4.26 74.32 -16.97
C HIS A 791 4.89 73.42 -18.04
N GLU A 792 5.92 72.68 -17.67
CA GLU A 792 6.60 71.75 -18.58
C GLU A 792 6.31 70.30 -18.19
N VAL A 793 6.00 69.49 -19.19
CA VAL A 793 5.80 68.04 -19.07
C VAL A 793 6.96 67.33 -19.74
N GLU A 794 7.70 66.57 -18.95
CA GLU A 794 8.91 65.85 -19.40
C GLU A 794 8.55 64.53 -20.10
N LEU A 795 9.17 64.28 -21.26
CA LEU A 795 9.13 63.02 -22.01
C LEU A 795 10.54 62.51 -22.26
N VAL A 796 10.86 61.32 -21.76
CA VAL A 796 12.15 60.65 -21.95
C VAL A 796 12.11 59.82 -23.22
N LEU A 797 13.17 59.85 -24.02
CA LEU A 797 13.31 59.05 -25.23
C LEU A 797 14.54 58.15 -25.15
N SER A 798 14.49 56.92 -25.68
CA SER A 798 15.71 56.11 -25.84
C SER A 798 15.71 55.30 -27.13
N ALA A 799 16.88 55.17 -27.74
CA ALA A 799 17.08 54.43 -28.97
C ALA A 799 18.54 53.97 -29.12
N GLN A 800 18.75 52.89 -29.86
CA GLN A 800 20.06 52.45 -30.31
C GLN A 800 20.08 52.45 -31.84
N VAL A 801 20.79 53.41 -32.42
CA VAL A 801 21.01 53.46 -33.86
C VAL A 801 22.42 52.97 -34.15
N ASP A 802 22.57 51.90 -34.91
CA ASP A 802 23.88 51.37 -35.30
C ASP A 802 23.83 50.69 -36.67
N TYR A 803 25.00 50.35 -37.22
CA TYR A 803 25.11 49.49 -38.39
C TYR A 803 24.92 48.03 -38.02
N ALA A 804 24.34 47.26 -38.93
CA ALA A 804 24.29 45.82 -38.80
C ALA A 804 25.69 45.24 -39.13
N GLU A 805 26.14 44.27 -38.34
CA GLU A 805 27.41 43.56 -38.54
C GLU A 805 27.17 42.05 -38.48
N PHE A 806 27.90 41.29 -39.29
CA PHE A 806 27.73 39.83 -39.33
C PHE A 806 29.07 39.09 -39.30
N LYS A 807 29.03 37.84 -38.85
CA LYS A 807 30.11 36.88 -38.96
C LYS A 807 29.57 35.55 -39.49
N LEU A 808 30.08 35.12 -40.64
CA LEU A 808 29.86 33.77 -41.16
C LEU A 808 30.83 32.78 -40.51
N ASP A 809 30.36 31.57 -40.23
CA ASP A 809 31.20 30.47 -39.73
C ASP A 809 32.03 29.81 -40.84
N THR A 810 31.47 29.70 -42.04
CA THR A 810 32.16 29.23 -43.24
C THR A 810 31.78 30.05 -44.48
N VAL A 811 32.70 30.10 -45.43
CA VAL A 811 32.49 30.66 -46.77
C VAL A 811 32.27 29.59 -47.83
N GLU A 812 32.50 28.31 -47.49
CA GLU A 812 32.31 27.16 -48.38
C GLU A 812 31.52 26.05 -47.67
N VAL A 813 30.51 25.50 -48.35
CA VAL A 813 29.68 24.39 -47.87
C VAL A 813 29.80 23.24 -48.87
N GLN A 814 30.50 22.18 -48.46
CA GLN A 814 30.65 20.96 -49.26
C GLN A 814 29.60 19.94 -48.83
N LEU A 815 28.67 19.64 -49.73
CA LEU A 815 27.65 18.61 -49.56
C LEU A 815 28.22 17.25 -49.96
N LYS A 816 27.70 16.20 -49.34
CA LYS A 816 28.13 14.83 -49.62
C LYS A 816 27.77 14.43 -51.05
N GLN A 817 28.34 13.32 -51.49
CA GLN A 817 27.94 12.71 -52.75
C GLN A 817 26.49 12.20 -52.62
N THR A 818 25.62 12.65 -53.52
CA THR A 818 24.16 12.47 -53.44
C THR A 818 23.65 11.81 -54.71
N GLU A 819 22.74 10.85 -54.58
CA GLU A 819 22.15 10.19 -55.75
C GLU A 819 21.19 11.12 -56.51
N LEU A 820 21.01 10.88 -57.81
CA LEU A 820 20.10 11.70 -58.61
C LEU A 820 18.67 11.68 -58.05
N PHE A 821 18.02 12.84 -58.06
CA PHE A 821 16.66 13.06 -57.53
C PHE A 821 16.51 12.84 -56.01
N GLN A 822 17.61 12.74 -55.26
CA GLN A 822 17.61 12.82 -53.80
C GLN A 822 18.04 14.22 -53.35
N THR A 823 17.62 14.61 -52.14
CA THR A 823 17.99 15.90 -51.55
C THR A 823 19.01 15.67 -50.43
N GLU A 824 20.19 16.26 -50.55
CA GLU A 824 21.16 16.33 -49.44
C GLU A 824 21.07 17.69 -48.78
N ILE A 825 21.18 17.73 -47.45
CA ILE A 825 21.08 18.95 -46.67
C ILE A 825 22.35 19.13 -45.84
N SER A 826 22.96 20.30 -45.96
CA SER A 826 24.05 20.75 -45.10
C SER A 826 23.68 22.05 -44.42
N THR A 827 24.42 22.47 -43.40
CA THR A 827 24.12 23.68 -42.64
C THR A 827 25.33 24.55 -42.41
N PHE A 828 25.14 25.86 -42.43
CA PHE A 828 26.12 26.86 -41.98
C PHE A 828 25.43 27.91 -41.11
N ARG A 829 26.21 28.74 -40.41
CA ARG A 829 25.71 29.68 -39.41
C ARG A 829 26.20 31.09 -39.66
N MET A 830 25.26 32.04 -39.73
CA MET A 830 25.56 33.47 -39.67
C MET A 830 25.23 33.99 -38.28
N SER A 831 26.17 34.70 -37.66
CA SER A 831 25.98 35.36 -36.36
C SER A 831 25.90 36.86 -36.57
N ASN A 832 24.91 37.52 -35.97
CA ASN A 832 24.83 38.98 -35.90
C ASN A 832 25.75 39.47 -34.78
N THR A 833 26.86 40.10 -35.14
CA THR A 833 27.83 40.66 -34.19
C THR A 833 27.57 42.13 -33.90
N GLY A 834 26.60 42.74 -34.57
CA GLY A 834 26.22 44.13 -34.40
C GLY A 834 25.26 44.33 -33.24
N ASN A 835 25.01 45.62 -32.96
CA ASN A 835 24.13 46.10 -31.91
C ASN A 835 22.68 46.31 -32.35
N VAL A 836 22.38 46.01 -33.61
CA VAL A 836 21.04 46.14 -34.21
C VAL A 836 20.69 44.89 -35.00
N ALA A 837 19.40 44.62 -35.14
CA ALA A 837 18.88 43.50 -35.90
C ALA A 837 19.38 43.48 -37.36
N LEU A 838 19.86 42.31 -37.79
CA LEU A 838 20.44 42.07 -39.11
C LEU A 838 19.37 41.47 -40.03
N LYS A 839 18.86 42.27 -40.97
CA LYS A 839 17.91 41.83 -42.02
C LYS A 839 18.67 41.25 -43.21
N TYR A 840 18.33 40.02 -43.62
CA TYR A 840 19.01 39.30 -44.69
C TYR A 840 18.04 38.72 -45.73
N CYS A 841 18.51 38.59 -46.97
CA CYS A 841 17.84 37.86 -48.06
C CYS A 841 18.88 37.23 -48.99
N TRP A 842 18.81 35.93 -49.23
CA TRP A 842 19.69 35.23 -50.17
C TRP A 842 19.23 35.42 -51.60
N GLU A 843 20.19 35.45 -52.52
CA GLU A 843 19.99 35.55 -53.96
C GLU A 843 20.91 34.57 -54.68
N GLU A 844 20.36 33.92 -55.71
CA GLU A 844 21.06 32.96 -56.53
C GLU A 844 21.76 33.68 -57.68
N ASN A 845 23.06 33.42 -57.87
CA ASN A 845 23.80 33.94 -59.01
C ASN A 845 24.65 32.82 -59.66
N LEU A 846 24.68 32.86 -61.00
CA LEU A 846 25.24 31.90 -61.97
C LEU A 846 25.82 30.55 -61.48
N GLU A 847 25.25 29.48 -62.03
CA GLU A 847 25.75 28.11 -61.98
C GLU A 847 27.05 27.96 -62.79
N GLU A 848 28.14 27.49 -62.19
CA GLU A 848 29.32 27.01 -62.93
C GLU A 848 29.35 25.47 -62.89
N GLU A 849 29.08 24.85 -64.04
CA GLU A 849 29.24 23.41 -64.25
C GLU A 849 30.72 23.11 -64.53
N ILE A 850 31.36 22.28 -63.69
CA ILE A 850 32.70 21.77 -63.96
C ILE A 850 32.55 20.44 -64.71
N PRO A 851 32.90 20.35 -66.01
CA PRO A 851 32.69 19.13 -66.77
C PRO A 851 33.63 18.02 -66.28
N SER A 852 33.10 16.97 -65.66
CA SER A 852 33.85 15.74 -65.42
C SER A 852 34.02 15.00 -66.75
N LYS A 853 35.28 14.86 -67.22
CA LYS A 853 35.64 14.15 -68.45
C LYS A 853 35.32 12.64 -68.34
N SER A 854 34.12 12.25 -68.76
CA SER A 854 33.85 10.92 -69.33
C SER A 854 32.53 10.95 -70.11
N SER A 855 32.63 10.54 -71.36
CA SER A 855 31.64 10.61 -72.46
C SER A 855 30.31 9.88 -72.25
N GLY A 856 29.24 10.43 -72.85
CA GLY A 856 28.04 9.69 -73.25
C GLY A 856 26.83 10.62 -73.48
N ARG A 857 26.23 10.60 -74.67
CA ARG A 857 25.15 11.49 -75.15
C ARG A 857 23.94 11.59 -74.17
N PRO A 858 23.26 12.75 -74.06
CA PRO A 858 22.01 12.85 -73.33
C PRO A 858 20.90 12.04 -74.03
N PHE A 859 20.19 11.22 -73.26
CA PHE A 859 18.99 10.53 -73.73
C PHE A 859 17.84 11.52 -73.89
N SER A 860 17.17 11.47 -75.05
CA SER A 860 15.93 12.17 -75.37
C SER A 860 14.78 11.64 -74.50
N SER A 861 14.12 12.53 -73.76
CA SER A 861 13.00 12.23 -72.88
C SER A 861 11.69 12.01 -73.65
N THR A 862 11.47 10.80 -74.15
CA THR A 862 10.13 10.31 -74.52
C THR A 862 10.08 8.79 -74.34
N GLN A 863 9.70 8.33 -73.14
CA GLN A 863 9.02 7.06 -72.82
C GLN A 863 9.36 6.61 -71.38
N THR A 864 8.65 7.16 -70.39
CA THR A 864 8.16 6.39 -69.24
C THR A 864 7.00 7.18 -68.63
N ARG A 865 5.84 7.07 -69.27
CA ARG A 865 4.56 7.22 -68.57
C ARG A 865 4.26 5.85 -67.99
N ASP A 866 3.74 5.86 -66.77
CA ASP A 866 3.19 4.76 -65.98
C ASP A 866 4.13 4.20 -64.90
N PHE A 867 3.53 4.07 -63.71
CA PHE A 867 4.06 3.78 -62.38
C PHE A 867 4.60 4.99 -61.59
N LEU A 868 3.68 5.74 -60.97
CA LEU A 868 3.53 5.78 -59.50
C LEU A 868 2.24 6.52 -59.10
N SER A 869 1.69 6.05 -57.99
CA SER A 869 0.36 6.29 -57.43
C SER A 869 0.10 7.74 -57.00
N SER A 870 -1.11 8.20 -57.25
CA SER A 870 -1.69 9.47 -56.81
C SER A 870 -1.88 9.53 -55.29
N THR A 871 -0.92 10.11 -54.57
CA THR A 871 -1.14 10.85 -53.31
C THR A 871 0.19 11.43 -52.83
N ALA A 872 0.52 12.67 -53.24
CA ALA A 872 1.38 13.61 -52.50
C ALA A 872 1.76 14.87 -53.32
N GLU A 873 0.90 15.41 -54.19
CA GLU A 873 1.23 16.66 -54.90
C GLU A 873 0.00 17.55 -55.04
N ASP A 874 -0.34 18.29 -53.99
CA ASP A 874 -1.29 19.41 -54.09
C ASP A 874 -1.02 20.56 -53.10
N LEU A 875 0.18 20.62 -52.50
CA LEU A 875 0.44 21.50 -51.35
C LEU A 875 1.59 22.50 -51.50
N TRP A 876 2.35 22.49 -52.59
CA TRP A 876 3.51 23.40 -52.72
C TRP A 876 3.25 24.66 -53.55
N GLY A 877 2.45 24.57 -54.63
CA GLY A 877 2.18 25.71 -55.52
C GLY A 877 1.20 26.77 -54.97
N ARG A 878 0.31 26.39 -54.04
CA ARG A 878 -0.67 27.33 -53.45
C ARG A 878 -0.12 28.19 -52.30
N ASN A 879 1.04 27.82 -51.74
CA ASN A 879 1.59 28.53 -50.58
C ASN A 879 2.59 29.64 -50.94
N HIS A 880 3.13 29.66 -52.16
CA HIS A 880 4.17 30.63 -52.53
C HIS A 880 3.66 32.05 -52.83
N ALA A 881 2.42 32.19 -53.32
CA ALA A 881 1.79 33.51 -53.50
C ALA A 881 1.07 34.02 -52.23
N ARG A 882 0.74 33.12 -51.28
CA ARG A 882 0.04 33.47 -50.04
C ARG A 882 0.99 33.87 -48.90
N LEU A 883 2.21 33.32 -48.86
CA LEU A 883 3.24 33.70 -47.87
C LEU A 883 3.82 35.10 -48.10
N VAL A 884 3.85 35.58 -49.35
CA VAL A 884 4.33 36.94 -49.67
C VAL A 884 3.29 38.02 -49.33
N GLN A 885 1.99 37.69 -49.24
CA GLN A 885 0.96 38.62 -48.74
C GLN A 885 0.64 38.45 -47.24
N GLN A 886 0.87 37.29 -46.62
CA GLN A 886 0.65 37.11 -45.17
C GLN A 886 1.80 37.62 -44.28
N ALA A 887 3.02 37.78 -44.82
CA ALA A 887 4.13 38.36 -44.06
C ALA A 887 4.05 39.89 -43.89
N LEU A 888 3.12 40.57 -44.59
CA LEU A 888 2.86 42.01 -44.46
C LEU A 888 1.57 42.35 -43.70
N LEU A 889 0.85 41.36 -43.18
CA LEU A 889 -0.46 41.55 -42.50
C LEU A 889 -0.54 40.93 -41.09
N LEU A 890 0.58 40.46 -40.53
CA LEU A 890 0.66 39.91 -39.17
C LEU A 890 1.42 40.85 -38.21
N GLU A 891 1.03 42.13 -38.24
CA GLU A 891 1.19 43.06 -37.12
C GLU A 891 -0.15 43.74 -36.85
N SER A 892 -1.16 42.96 -36.42
CA SER A 892 -2.34 43.48 -35.70
C SER A 892 -3.34 42.35 -35.50
N THR A 893 -3.24 41.62 -34.37
CA THR A 893 -4.42 41.14 -33.66
C THR A 893 -4.01 40.55 -32.30
N GLN A 894 -4.29 41.28 -31.22
CA GLN A 894 -4.54 40.69 -29.90
C GLN A 894 -6.05 40.70 -29.63
N PRO A 895 -6.56 39.74 -28.84
CA PRO A 895 -7.99 39.46 -28.69
C PRO A 895 -8.66 40.43 -27.70
N GLN A 896 -9.89 40.86 -28.02
CA GLN A 896 -10.76 41.55 -27.06
C GLN A 896 -11.70 40.57 -26.31
N PRO A 897 -12.00 40.84 -25.03
CA PRO A 897 -12.92 40.05 -24.21
C PRO A 897 -14.40 40.43 -24.42
N THR A 898 -15.26 39.47 -24.09
CA THR A 898 -16.72 39.47 -24.23
C THR A 898 -17.46 40.18 -23.08
N GLN A 899 -18.56 40.88 -23.41
CA GLN A 899 -19.87 41.05 -22.70
C GLN A 899 -20.37 42.52 -22.63
N PRO A 900 -21.68 42.81 -22.41
CA PRO A 900 -22.92 42.38 -23.08
C PRO A 900 -23.77 43.59 -23.59
N GLN A 901 -24.87 43.32 -24.31
CA GLN A 901 -25.81 44.28 -24.94
C GLN A 901 -26.63 45.16 -23.95
N PRO A 902 -27.30 46.24 -24.45
CA PRO A 902 -28.76 46.14 -24.62
C PRO A 902 -29.40 46.87 -25.84
N THR A 903 -30.47 46.23 -26.38
CA THR A 903 -31.74 46.72 -27.01
C THR A 903 -31.80 47.70 -28.21
N GLN A 904 -32.19 47.13 -29.39
CA GLN A 904 -33.27 47.44 -30.39
C GLN A 904 -33.74 48.89 -30.76
N PRO A 905 -34.45 49.14 -31.91
CA PRO A 905 -34.94 48.24 -32.99
C PRO A 905 -34.71 48.68 -34.49
N GLN A 906 -34.77 47.69 -35.40
CA GLN A 906 -35.29 47.58 -36.81
C GLN A 906 -35.51 48.82 -37.74
N PRO A 907 -35.55 48.71 -39.11
CA PRO A 907 -36.07 47.58 -39.89
C PRO A 907 -35.38 47.18 -41.22
N SER A 908 -35.90 46.08 -41.76
CA SER A 908 -35.69 45.39 -43.03
C SER A 908 -36.08 46.16 -44.31
N LEU A 909 -35.42 45.88 -45.45
CA LEU A 909 -36.02 45.30 -46.70
C LEU A 909 -35.13 45.46 -47.95
N ARG A 910 -35.02 44.32 -48.68
CA ARG A 910 -35.04 44.10 -50.14
C ARG A 910 -33.87 44.51 -51.07
N LEU A 911 -33.42 43.46 -51.78
CA LEU A 911 -32.80 43.45 -53.11
C LEU A 911 -33.49 44.44 -54.07
N SER A 912 -32.77 45.08 -54.99
CA SER A 912 -32.31 44.53 -56.27
C SER A 912 -31.78 45.62 -57.22
N LYS A 913 -30.62 45.30 -57.81
CA LYS A 913 -30.09 45.55 -59.18
C LYS A 913 -30.76 46.57 -60.12
N GLN A 914 -29.87 47.15 -60.95
CA GLN A 914 -30.00 47.67 -62.33
C GLN A 914 -29.79 49.20 -62.41
N LEU A 915 -29.04 49.77 -63.38
CA LEU A 915 -28.67 49.30 -64.71
C LEU A 915 -27.46 50.13 -65.23
N CYS A 916 -26.54 49.47 -65.97
CA CYS A 916 -25.95 49.81 -67.30
C CYS A 916 -25.72 51.27 -67.72
N ARG A 917 -24.83 51.66 -68.65
CA ARG A 917 -23.84 51.12 -69.64
C ARG A 917 -23.25 52.42 -70.27
N SER A 918 -22.03 52.53 -70.79
CA SER A 918 -21.38 51.92 -71.98
C SER A 918 -19.92 52.43 -72.01
N SER A 919 -18.91 51.85 -72.67
CA SER A 919 -18.86 51.24 -74.01
C SER A 919 -17.61 50.36 -74.24
N LYS A 920 -17.88 49.22 -74.87
CA LYS A 920 -17.12 48.24 -75.68
C LYS A 920 -15.70 48.54 -76.22
N GLY A 921 -14.91 47.44 -76.32
CA GLY A 921 -13.84 47.21 -77.31
C GLY A 921 -13.23 45.80 -77.16
N LEU A 922 -13.03 45.06 -78.25
CA LEU A 922 -12.87 43.60 -78.36
C LEU A 922 -11.50 42.99 -77.93
N SER A 923 -11.58 41.81 -77.31
CA SER A 923 -10.90 40.53 -77.63
C SER A 923 -9.57 40.53 -78.42
N SER A 924 -8.50 40.05 -77.77
CA SER A 924 -7.58 39.05 -78.34
C SER A 924 -6.94 38.21 -77.22
N SER A 925 -6.89 36.89 -77.42
CA SER A 925 -6.14 35.94 -76.62
C SER A 925 -4.64 36.30 -76.59
N PRO A 926 -3.92 36.03 -75.51
CA PRO A 926 -2.59 35.47 -75.63
C PRO A 926 -2.68 33.98 -75.27
N GLU A 927 -2.11 33.21 -76.18
CA GLU A 927 -1.78 31.81 -76.13
C GLU A 927 -1.49 31.27 -74.70
N PHE A 928 -1.98 30.06 -74.45
CA PHE A 928 -1.36 29.17 -73.48
C PHE A 928 0.11 29.00 -73.86
N SER A 929 1.01 29.79 -73.27
CA SER A 929 2.37 29.32 -73.05
C SER A 929 2.29 28.34 -71.88
N PRO A 930 2.71 27.07 -72.00
CA PRO A 930 2.90 26.24 -70.83
C PRO A 930 3.88 26.98 -69.91
N ILE A 931 3.44 27.27 -68.68
CA ILE A 931 4.37 27.67 -67.62
C ILE A 931 5.42 26.56 -67.58
N PRO A 932 6.72 26.86 -67.79
CA PRO A 932 7.73 25.84 -67.60
C PRO A 932 7.61 25.41 -66.15
N VAL A 933 7.34 24.13 -65.92
CA VAL A 933 7.58 23.53 -64.61
C VAL A 933 9.07 23.81 -64.36
N LYS A 934 9.38 24.80 -63.52
CA LYS A 934 10.75 25.04 -63.11
C LYS A 934 11.11 23.84 -62.24
N ASP A 935 12.02 23.02 -62.75
CA ASP A 935 12.69 22.02 -61.93
C ASP A 935 13.18 22.68 -60.63
N PRO A 936 13.12 21.99 -59.47
CA PRO A 936 13.64 22.54 -58.22
C PRO A 936 15.10 22.99 -58.40
N PRO A 937 15.50 24.14 -57.82
CA PRO A 937 16.85 24.66 -57.99
C PRO A 937 17.86 23.67 -57.45
N LEU A 938 18.98 23.53 -58.17
CA LEU A 938 20.05 22.57 -57.84
C LEU A 938 20.59 22.79 -56.43
N PHE A 939 20.70 24.05 -56.01
CA PHE A 939 20.97 24.43 -54.62
C PHE A 939 19.92 25.43 -54.11
N SER A 940 19.53 25.32 -52.85
CA SER A 940 18.68 26.32 -52.20
C SER A 940 19.08 26.54 -50.74
N ILE A 941 18.88 27.77 -50.22
CA ILE A 941 19.15 28.12 -48.83
C ILE A 941 17.85 28.45 -48.11
N GLU A 942 17.60 27.77 -46.98
CA GLU A 942 16.46 28.01 -46.09
C GLU A 942 16.94 28.35 -44.67
N PRO A 943 16.40 29.39 -44.00
CA PRO A 943 15.43 30.37 -44.50
C PRO A 943 16.03 31.33 -45.55
N HIS A 944 15.28 31.58 -46.62
CA HIS A 944 15.70 32.44 -47.73
C HIS A 944 15.84 33.92 -47.33
N CYS A 945 14.93 34.43 -46.49
CA CYS A 945 14.99 35.78 -45.94
C CYS A 945 14.55 35.78 -44.47
N GLY A 946 14.96 36.79 -43.71
CA GLY A 946 14.63 36.90 -42.30
C GLY A 946 15.39 38.02 -41.58
N THR A 947 15.26 38.03 -40.26
CA THR A 947 15.93 39.00 -39.37
C THR A 947 16.61 38.26 -38.23
N ILE A 948 17.88 38.57 -37.97
CA ILE A 948 18.65 38.02 -36.85
C ILE A 948 18.79 39.12 -35.78
N PRO A 949 18.20 38.98 -34.58
CA PRO A 949 18.39 39.95 -33.49
C PRO A 949 19.86 40.14 -33.12
N ALA A 950 20.20 41.27 -32.50
CA ALA A 950 21.56 41.55 -32.04
C ALA A 950 22.10 40.42 -31.14
N GLY A 951 23.36 40.00 -31.35
CA GLY A 951 24.02 38.93 -30.59
C GLY A 951 23.50 37.51 -30.82
N ARG A 952 22.48 37.32 -31.68
CA ARG A 952 21.93 36.00 -32.03
C ARG A 952 22.58 35.42 -33.29
N ASN A 953 22.34 34.14 -33.52
CA ASN A 953 22.79 33.41 -34.69
C ASN A 953 21.61 32.76 -35.42
N GLN A 954 21.74 32.62 -36.73
CA GLN A 954 20.81 31.89 -37.59
C GLN A 954 21.55 30.75 -38.26
N ILE A 955 20.96 29.56 -38.20
CA ILE A 955 21.40 28.39 -38.95
C ILE A 955 20.66 28.38 -40.28
N PHE A 956 21.42 28.21 -41.37
CA PHE A 956 20.93 28.12 -42.73
C PHE A 956 21.12 26.70 -43.24
N CYS A 957 20.06 26.11 -43.77
CA CYS A 957 20.06 24.82 -44.43
C CYS A 957 20.28 25.02 -45.93
N VAL A 958 21.42 24.53 -46.43
CA VAL A 958 21.70 24.40 -47.86
C VAL A 958 21.17 23.05 -48.32
N LYS A 959 20.21 23.04 -49.25
CA LYS A 959 19.72 21.83 -49.90
C LYS A 959 20.38 21.69 -51.26
N PHE A 960 20.79 20.48 -51.61
CA PHE A 960 21.34 20.11 -52.91
C PHE A 960 20.47 19.00 -53.54
N PHE A 961 19.99 19.23 -54.75
CA PHE A 961 19.12 18.32 -55.49
C PHE A 961 19.67 18.04 -56.91
N PRO A 962 20.61 17.09 -57.07
CA PRO A 962 21.18 16.79 -58.38
C PRO A 962 20.17 16.06 -59.28
N THR A 963 19.86 16.64 -60.44
CA THR A 963 19.06 15.99 -61.50
C THR A 963 19.93 15.29 -62.56
N ARG A 964 21.25 15.52 -62.54
CA ARG A 964 22.24 14.91 -63.44
C ARG A 964 23.55 14.60 -62.71
N VAL A 965 24.35 13.68 -63.26
CA VAL A 965 25.66 13.30 -62.70
C VAL A 965 26.69 14.39 -62.98
N GLY A 966 27.42 14.83 -61.96
CA GLY A 966 28.42 15.89 -62.10
C GLY A 966 28.87 16.46 -60.76
N GLU A 967 29.90 17.30 -60.80
CA GLU A 967 30.31 18.15 -59.68
C GLU A 967 29.79 19.57 -59.97
N PHE A 968 29.06 20.12 -59.01
CA PHE A 968 28.39 21.40 -59.15
C PHE A 968 28.89 22.37 -58.11
N LYS A 969 29.08 23.63 -58.51
CA LYS A 969 29.42 24.74 -57.63
C LYS A 969 28.54 25.94 -57.94
N ALA A 970 28.01 26.59 -56.90
CA ALA A 970 27.26 27.83 -57.03
C ALA A 970 27.71 28.85 -55.98
N GLU A 971 27.65 30.14 -56.34
CA GLU A 971 27.89 31.26 -55.42
C GLU A 971 26.55 31.82 -54.93
N MET A 972 26.31 31.72 -53.62
CA MET A 972 25.11 32.24 -52.97
C MET A 972 25.44 33.60 -52.35
N LEU A 973 24.78 34.66 -52.83
CA LEU A 973 24.97 36.02 -52.34
C LEU A 973 23.87 36.39 -51.35
N CYS A 974 24.21 37.07 -50.27
CA CYS A 974 23.25 37.55 -49.30
C CYS A 974 23.14 39.07 -49.35
N ARG A 975 21.94 39.61 -49.61
CA ARG A 975 21.65 41.03 -49.43
C ARG A 975 21.41 41.31 -47.96
N LEU A 976 22.25 42.17 -47.38
CA LEU A 976 22.07 42.73 -46.04
C LEU A 976 21.70 44.20 -46.12
N LEU A 977 20.68 44.61 -45.37
CA LEU A 977 20.33 46.02 -45.21
C LEU A 977 21.13 46.64 -44.07
N ASN A 978 21.46 47.94 -44.17
CA ASN A 978 22.16 48.69 -43.13
C ASN A 978 23.54 48.10 -42.72
N LEU A 979 24.23 47.44 -43.66
CA LEU A 979 25.56 46.90 -43.40
C LEU A 979 26.58 48.03 -43.19
N LYS A 980 27.51 47.84 -42.25
CA LYS A 980 28.62 48.77 -42.02
C LYS A 980 29.37 49.06 -43.34
N PRO A 981 29.66 50.34 -43.69
CA PRO A 981 30.26 50.70 -44.98
C PRO A 981 31.57 49.98 -45.33
N SER A 982 32.32 49.54 -44.31
CA SER A 982 33.58 48.79 -44.48
C SER A 982 33.42 47.29 -44.75
N GLN A 983 32.22 46.74 -44.55
CA GLN A 983 31.95 45.30 -44.63
C GLN A 983 31.25 44.96 -45.96
N LYS A 984 31.71 43.91 -46.63
CA LYS A 984 31.10 43.41 -47.88
C LYS A 984 29.96 42.45 -47.57
N SER A 985 28.97 42.38 -48.48
CA SER A 985 27.86 41.43 -48.39
C SER A 985 28.34 39.97 -48.24
N PRO A 986 27.66 39.13 -47.44
CA PRO A 986 28.00 37.73 -47.28
C PRO A 986 27.91 36.99 -48.61
N ARG A 987 28.88 36.12 -48.85
CA ARG A 987 28.90 35.18 -49.97
C ARG A 987 29.26 33.79 -49.45
N VAL A 988 28.58 32.76 -49.95
CA VAL A 988 28.83 31.36 -49.58
C VAL A 988 28.90 30.54 -50.87
N PHE A 989 29.98 29.78 -51.05
CA PHE A 989 30.10 28.84 -52.15
C PHE A 989 29.56 27.48 -51.73
N VAL A 990 28.60 26.95 -52.47
CA VAL A 990 28.01 25.64 -52.23
C VAL A 990 28.50 24.66 -53.28
N MET A 991 28.94 23.48 -52.85
CA MET A 991 29.53 22.45 -53.72
C MET A 991 28.86 21.10 -53.46
N GLY A 992 28.44 20.41 -54.50
CA GLY A 992 27.76 19.11 -54.38
C GLY A 992 28.11 18.20 -55.55
N LYS A 993 28.05 16.88 -55.33
CA LYS A 993 28.34 15.88 -56.36
C LYS A 993 27.15 14.94 -56.56
N GLY A 994 26.53 14.99 -57.73
CA GLY A 994 25.47 14.08 -58.14
C GLY A 994 26.05 12.77 -58.68
N CYS A 995 25.55 11.62 -58.23
CA CYS A 995 25.93 10.31 -58.76
C CYS A 995 24.71 9.42 -59.05
N LEU A 996 24.91 8.38 -59.87
CA LEU A 996 23.87 7.37 -60.07
C LEU A 996 23.72 6.48 -58.82
N PRO A 997 22.52 5.92 -58.56
CA PRO A 997 22.33 4.96 -57.48
C PRO A 997 23.27 3.76 -57.62
N LYS A 998 23.90 3.34 -56.51
CA LYS A 998 24.72 2.12 -56.52
C LYS A 998 23.80 0.89 -56.57
N ALA A 999 23.79 0.20 -57.71
CA ALA A 999 23.10 -1.08 -57.84
C ALA A 999 23.88 -2.19 -57.10
N ASP A 1000 23.36 -2.66 -55.97
CA ASP A 1000 23.81 -3.92 -55.36
C ASP A 1000 23.24 -5.10 -56.15
N LEU A 1001 24.05 -5.61 -57.09
CA LEU A 1001 23.74 -6.80 -57.89
C LEU A 1001 24.71 -7.93 -57.53
N LYS A 1002 24.23 -8.87 -56.71
CA LYS A 1002 24.63 -10.29 -56.75
C LYS A 1002 23.43 -11.22 -56.60
N CYS A 1003 22.69 -11.38 -57.69
CA CYS A 1003 22.29 -12.63 -58.35
C CYS A 1003 21.41 -12.19 -59.55
N SER A 1004 21.70 -12.43 -60.83
CA SER A 1004 22.24 -13.62 -61.47
C SER A 1004 23.06 -13.25 -62.72
N THR A 1005 24.31 -13.72 -62.72
CA THR A 1005 25.07 -14.31 -63.85
C THR A 1005 24.78 -13.84 -65.28
N SER A 1006 25.77 -13.21 -65.91
CA SER A 1006 26.64 -13.93 -66.86
C SER A 1006 27.85 -13.10 -67.31
N LEU A 1007 28.99 -13.80 -67.35
CA LEU A 1007 30.12 -13.64 -68.27
C LEU A 1007 31.19 -12.54 -68.01
N GLN A 1008 32.15 -12.97 -67.19
CA GLN A 1008 33.53 -13.34 -67.57
C GLN A 1008 34.64 -12.27 -67.73
N LYS A 1009 35.69 -12.52 -66.91
CA LYS A 1009 37.15 -12.51 -67.20
C LYS A 1009 37.80 -11.16 -67.55
N GLY A 1010 38.96 -10.79 -67.00
CA GLY A 1010 39.89 -11.50 -66.13
C GLY A 1010 41.14 -10.66 -65.89
N GLU A 1011 41.76 -10.91 -64.74
CA GLU A 1011 43.20 -11.10 -64.56
C GLU A 1011 44.22 -9.99 -64.88
N THR A 1012 44.90 -9.64 -63.77
CA THR A 1012 46.35 -9.53 -63.60
C THR A 1012 47.10 -8.25 -64.00
N GLN A 1013 47.51 -7.59 -62.91
CA GLN A 1013 48.90 -7.40 -62.47
C GLN A 1013 49.68 -6.15 -62.92
N SER A 1014 50.08 -5.43 -61.85
CA SER A 1014 51.47 -5.12 -61.53
C SER A 1014 52.24 -4.22 -62.50
N SER A 1015 52.52 -3.00 -62.04
CA SER A 1015 53.92 -2.58 -61.88
C SER A 1015 54.06 -1.41 -60.87
N LYS A 1016 54.67 -1.76 -59.73
CA LYS A 1016 55.56 -0.93 -58.90
C LYS A 1016 56.81 -0.53 -59.74
N PRO A 1017 57.73 0.40 -59.35
CA PRO A 1017 58.19 0.53 -57.96
C PRO A 1017 58.76 1.88 -57.44
N LYS A 1018 58.60 2.05 -56.11
CA LYS A 1018 59.62 2.36 -55.08
C LYS A 1018 60.45 3.67 -55.10
N LYS A 1019 60.73 4.06 -53.83
CA LYS A 1019 61.93 4.73 -53.26
C LYS A 1019 61.96 6.25 -53.41
N LYS A 1020 62.40 7.04 -52.43
CA LYS A 1020 62.89 6.83 -51.05
C LYS A 1020 63.04 8.25 -50.46
N VAL A 1021 62.91 8.39 -49.13
CA VAL A 1021 63.72 9.24 -48.20
C VAL A 1021 64.02 10.67 -48.68
N GLN A 1022 63.58 11.74 -48.01
CA GLN A 1022 64.11 12.11 -46.70
C GLN A 1022 63.20 13.15 -46.01
N ARG A 1023 62.73 12.79 -44.81
CA ARG A 1023 63.11 13.45 -43.54
C ARG A 1023 63.30 14.98 -43.62
N SER A 1024 62.47 15.69 -42.84
CA SER A 1024 62.85 16.33 -41.56
C SER A 1024 63.06 17.83 -41.76
N ALA A 1025 62.28 18.66 -41.06
CA ALA A 1025 62.53 19.00 -39.66
C ALA A 1025 63.91 19.67 -39.52
N LYS A 1026 64.00 20.76 -38.78
CA LYS A 1026 63.96 20.60 -37.33
C LYS A 1026 63.80 21.94 -36.63
N LEU A 1027 63.02 21.87 -35.55
CA LEU A 1027 63.29 22.55 -34.28
C LEU A 1027 64.80 22.60 -34.00
N GLU A 1028 65.35 23.79 -33.94
CA GLU A 1028 65.63 24.44 -32.64
C GLU A 1028 64.76 25.69 -32.51
#